data_AF-A0A167N7X1-F1
#
_entry.id   AF-A0A167N7X1-F1
#
_cell.length_a   1.000
_cell.length_b   1.000
_cell.length_c   1.000
_cell.angle_alpha   90.00
_cell.angle_beta   90.00
_cell.angle_gamma   90.00
#
_symmetry.space_group_name_H-M   'P 1'
#
loop_
_entity.id
_entity.type
_entity.pdbx_description
1 polymer ?
#
loop_
_entity_poly.entity_id
_entity_poly.type
_entity_poly.pdbx_seq_one_letter_code
_entity_poly.pdbx_strand_id
1 'polypeptide(L)'
;MLDPAPALTLPRLLLLTTLTLLLSFWLLAGIRPLGWTAPRFLQPETQGRRGGYSNDTSLCPGYNLTSVTTTSSGFTGTLSLAGPACQAYGTDVPSLSLSLTYLNTHTVRILISSPSDDFPIPDLLLPRLPPSSSEEDSKLTVKWTESPWGVSVWRKGEEEALPLFSTERRFLPAEPVPPIEGRDGSTALRAFNFVYEDQYVQVDTPLPPNANIYGLGEIISSSGFRRDPNNSIGTNWARDAADPVDQNEYGVHPFWLEHRQSPSSSSDEGWKSHGVFLASAAGADYLLRPGVMEWRLLRGPVELYVFAGPTAGEVLGQYAAVVGKPAMPPYWALGFHLCRWGYTTVNETQAQVTKMREAGIPLEAMWNDIDLYEAYRDFTTDGVSYPGEEMRAFIRGLEENGQHYVPIVDAAVAKVVNASDIYDPYTRGTELDVWLKNPDGSEYVGQVWPGYTVFPDWYAEHTQAWWTEALRNWSASGVEFSGIWLDMNEASSFCDGSCGSGIDISNTTPPFILPGLPGSPVTSFPEGYNSTLWGTSGNISVNGMLTYGTGRKRAPEGDEINVPPYTVHNAEGRLSVHALATNATHADGTLELVAHNLWGAMEEYATYNTLLEMFPGERPFIISRSTFAGVGKWTGHWLGDNFSLWEYMYLSIQGVLQFQFFMIPMVSAQDGFNGNTDEDLCNRWMQMAAFTPFYRNHNVRGAIPQEPYRWDSVANASRIAIAARYALLPYWYTLFANATLYGLPTVRPLWYEFPQEPELSGVDRQFMVGPSILVTPVLTPNANQVEGIFPGRGSVTCGSPGSVSATGGCTSNAMGALVVHASGAIGPGDGDGDGTVASSRPTALSSRMSSLAPSSLSSSSELSSIMSFCDGSTTMSSSDS
;
A
#
# COMPACT_ATOMS: atom_id res chain seq x y z
N MET A 1 57.39 11.96 35.68
CA MET A 1 58.39 11.73 34.62
C MET A 1 57.55 11.53 33.35
N LEU A 2 57.09 12.56 32.62
CA LEU A 2 57.82 13.64 31.91
C LEU A 2 58.99 13.02 31.15
N ASP A 3 59.13 13.04 29.82
CA ASP A 3 58.66 13.85 28.69
C ASP A 3 59.17 13.12 27.39
N PRO A 4 59.10 13.62 26.13
CA PRO A 4 58.36 14.75 25.56
C PRO A 4 57.65 14.48 24.20
N ALA A 5 56.76 15.40 23.83
CA ALA A 5 56.25 15.60 22.47
C ALA A 5 57.16 16.56 21.66
N PRO A 6 57.20 16.49 20.31
CA PRO A 6 57.78 17.54 19.49
C PRO A 6 56.72 18.52 18.96
N ALA A 7 57.12 19.79 18.92
CA ALA A 7 56.37 20.96 18.52
C ALA A 7 56.04 21.01 17.01
N LEU A 8 54.88 21.60 16.68
CA LEU A 8 54.58 22.13 15.35
C LEU A 8 54.37 23.64 15.41
N THR A 9 54.97 24.30 14.43
CA THR A 9 55.41 25.68 14.40
C THR A 9 54.35 26.68 13.93
N LEU A 10 54.70 27.95 14.12
CA LEU A 10 53.92 29.18 14.11
C LEU A 10 53.78 29.95 12.75
N PRO A 11 53.38 29.38 11.58
CA PRO A 11 53.10 30.21 10.40
C PRO A 11 51.71 30.02 9.75
N ARG A 12 50.66 29.63 10.49
CA ARG A 12 49.27 29.60 9.95
C ARG A 12 48.32 30.66 10.52
N LEU A 13 48.72 31.41 11.55
CA LEU A 13 47.89 32.47 12.14
C LEU A 13 48.09 33.87 11.52
N LEU A 14 49.13 34.07 10.71
CA LEU A 14 49.46 35.37 10.09
C LEU A 14 48.88 35.58 8.68
N LEU A 15 48.37 34.52 8.04
CA LEU A 15 47.77 34.62 6.70
C LEU A 15 46.27 34.98 6.73
N LEU A 16 45.57 34.70 7.84
CA LEU A 16 44.13 34.96 7.97
C LEU A 16 43.81 36.37 8.51
N THR A 17 44.75 37.04 9.15
CA THR A 17 44.60 38.41 9.68
C THR A 17 45.00 39.50 8.68
N THR A 18 45.71 39.16 7.60
CA THR A 18 46.12 40.11 6.54
C THR A 18 45.13 40.17 5.38
N LEU A 19 44.34 39.11 5.12
CA LEU A 19 43.33 39.11 4.06
C LEU A 19 42.03 39.86 4.44
N THR A 20 41.69 39.90 5.72
CA THR A 20 40.46 40.55 6.24
C THR A 20 40.59 42.08 6.40
N LEU A 21 41.82 42.60 6.47
CA LEU A 21 42.11 44.04 6.57
C LEU A 21 42.31 44.75 5.22
N LEU A 22 42.53 44.01 4.12
CA LEU A 22 42.70 44.58 2.77
C LEU A 22 41.37 44.68 1.99
N LEU A 23 40.37 43.87 2.32
CA LEU A 23 39.03 43.92 1.70
C LEU A 23 38.12 45.02 2.29
N SER A 24 38.45 45.54 3.47
CA SER A 24 37.69 46.61 4.14
C SER A 24 38.11 48.03 3.71
N PHE A 25 39.21 48.19 2.96
CA PHE A 25 39.68 49.49 2.46
C PHE A 25 39.19 49.85 1.04
N TRP A 26 38.70 48.88 0.26
CA TRP A 26 38.24 49.12 -1.12
C TRP A 26 36.74 49.44 -1.24
N LEU A 27 35.96 49.27 -0.18
CA LEU A 27 34.51 49.56 -0.14
C LEU A 27 34.17 50.99 0.35
N LEU A 28 35.16 51.80 0.77
CA LEU A 28 34.94 53.13 1.36
C LEU A 28 35.54 54.32 0.59
N ALA A 29 36.22 54.10 -0.54
CA ALA A 29 36.80 55.19 -1.34
C ALA A 29 36.41 55.04 -2.82
N GLY A 30 35.25 55.59 -3.19
CA GLY A 30 34.70 55.54 -4.56
C GLY A 30 35.53 56.31 -5.58
N ILE A 31 36.61 55.70 -6.08
CA ILE A 31 37.47 56.27 -7.14
C ILE A 31 37.80 55.16 -8.16
N ARG A 32 37.37 55.33 -9.41
CA ARG A 32 37.75 54.49 -10.56
C ARG A 32 38.96 55.10 -11.28
N PRO A 33 40.00 54.34 -11.64
CA PRO A 33 40.93 54.73 -12.69
C PRO A 33 40.53 54.14 -14.05
N LEU A 34 40.63 54.98 -15.07
CA LEU A 34 40.45 54.68 -16.48
C LEU A 34 41.60 53.81 -17.03
N GLY A 35 41.25 52.96 -18.00
CA GLY A 35 42.03 52.83 -19.23
C GLY A 35 42.86 51.56 -19.40
N TRP A 36 42.22 50.40 -19.60
CA TRP A 36 42.78 49.29 -20.37
C TRP A 36 41.69 48.69 -21.25
N THR A 37 41.85 48.83 -22.58
CA THR A 37 41.00 48.23 -23.61
C THR A 37 41.65 46.98 -24.17
N ALA A 38 40.95 45.84 -24.14
CA ALA A 38 41.28 44.61 -24.85
C ALA A 38 39.96 43.89 -25.24
N PRO A 39 39.99 42.98 -26.23
CA PRO A 39 39.21 43.02 -27.47
C PRO A 39 37.74 42.61 -27.31
N ARG A 40 36.91 43.05 -28.26
CA ARG A 40 35.52 42.59 -28.47
C ARG A 40 35.49 41.06 -28.61
N PHE A 41 35.19 40.38 -27.51
CA PHE A 41 34.60 39.05 -27.59
C PHE A 41 33.13 39.24 -27.95
N LEU A 42 32.74 38.56 -29.04
CA LEU A 42 31.37 38.33 -29.43
C LEU A 42 30.56 37.94 -28.19
N GLN A 43 29.37 38.55 -28.07
CA GLN A 43 28.38 38.15 -27.09
C GLN A 43 28.29 36.61 -27.09
N PRO A 44 28.26 35.95 -25.93
CA PRO A 44 27.76 34.60 -25.89
C PRO A 44 26.34 34.70 -26.44
N GLU A 45 26.10 34.10 -27.60
CA GLU A 45 24.78 33.60 -27.92
C GLU A 45 24.29 32.90 -26.66
N THR A 46 23.15 33.35 -26.16
CA THR A 46 22.38 32.67 -25.14
C THR A 46 22.07 31.26 -25.64
N GLN A 47 22.95 30.30 -25.38
CA GLN A 47 22.58 28.90 -25.37
C GLN A 47 21.55 28.76 -24.25
N GLY A 48 20.34 28.35 -24.66
CA GLY A 48 19.10 28.53 -23.92
C GLY A 48 19.05 27.81 -22.57
N ARG A 49 18.39 28.47 -21.62
CA ARG A 49 17.69 27.80 -20.50
C ARG A 49 16.67 26.84 -21.11
N ARG A 50 16.77 25.54 -20.85
CA ARG A 50 15.64 24.59 -20.95
C ARG A 50 15.10 24.42 -19.52
N GLY A 51 13.85 24.72 -19.13
CA GLY A 51 12.76 25.56 -19.65
C GLY A 51 12.27 26.49 -18.52
N GLY A 52 11.60 27.60 -18.85
CA GLY A 52 11.29 28.69 -17.91
C GLY A 52 9.87 28.67 -17.36
N TYR A 53 9.50 27.66 -16.58
CA TYR A 53 8.17 27.56 -15.94
C TYR A 53 8.01 28.56 -14.78
N SER A 54 6.78 29.05 -14.55
CA SER A 54 6.52 30.09 -13.55
C SER A 54 6.50 29.57 -12.10
N ASN A 55 6.25 28.26 -11.92
CA ASN A 55 6.03 27.61 -10.62
C ASN A 55 4.95 28.31 -9.78
N ASP A 56 3.93 28.88 -10.43
CA ASP A 56 2.89 29.67 -9.79
C ASP A 56 1.51 29.44 -10.40
N THR A 57 0.75 28.51 -9.82
CA THR A 57 -0.61 28.17 -10.26
C THR A 57 -1.61 29.31 -10.07
N SER A 58 -1.29 30.34 -9.29
CA SER A 58 -2.15 31.53 -9.14
C SER A 58 -2.27 32.36 -10.43
N LEU A 59 -1.38 32.14 -11.39
CA LEU A 59 -1.44 32.73 -12.72
C LEU A 59 -2.34 31.95 -13.69
N CYS A 60 -2.75 30.73 -13.34
CA CYS A 60 -3.52 29.87 -14.23
C CYS A 60 -4.97 30.33 -14.36
N PRO A 61 -5.47 30.55 -15.58
CA PRO A 61 -6.77 31.17 -15.80
C PRO A 61 -7.95 30.20 -15.55
N GLY A 62 -7.68 28.91 -15.40
CA GLY A 62 -8.71 27.87 -15.42
C GLY A 62 -9.28 27.65 -16.82
N TYR A 63 -10.44 27.00 -16.89
CA TYR A 63 -11.10 26.63 -18.13
C TYR A 63 -12.53 27.14 -18.17
N ASN A 64 -13.06 27.31 -19.38
CA ASN A 64 -14.47 27.57 -19.65
C ASN A 64 -15.07 26.37 -20.38
N LEU A 65 -16.28 25.97 -20.00
CA LEU A 65 -17.02 24.91 -20.69
C LEU A 65 -17.76 25.48 -21.88
N THR A 66 -17.56 24.86 -23.04
CA THR A 66 -18.18 25.20 -24.31
C THR A 66 -18.73 23.94 -24.97
N SER A 67 -19.58 24.12 -26.00
CA SER A 67 -20.04 23.02 -26.86
C SER A 67 -20.74 21.86 -26.12
N VAL A 68 -21.50 22.16 -25.07
CA VAL A 68 -22.20 21.15 -24.26
C VAL A 68 -23.27 20.44 -25.09
N THR A 69 -23.20 19.11 -25.10
CA THR A 69 -24.18 18.23 -25.75
C THR A 69 -24.71 17.25 -24.72
N THR A 70 -26.01 17.28 -24.46
CA THR A 70 -26.65 16.31 -23.57
C THR A 70 -26.73 14.93 -24.24
N THR A 71 -26.53 13.89 -23.44
CA THR A 71 -26.70 12.49 -23.85
C THR A 71 -27.85 11.87 -23.03
N SER A 72 -28.26 10.65 -23.36
CA SER A 72 -29.28 9.95 -22.57
C SER A 72 -28.83 9.62 -21.14
N SER A 73 -27.53 9.65 -20.88
CA SER A 73 -26.91 9.22 -19.61
C SER A 73 -25.98 10.28 -19.02
N GLY A 74 -26.13 11.56 -19.39
CA GLY A 74 -25.28 12.66 -18.91
C GLY A 74 -25.05 13.73 -19.98
N PHE A 75 -23.81 14.17 -20.14
CA PHE A 75 -23.44 15.14 -21.17
C PHE A 75 -21.97 15.04 -21.56
N THR A 76 -21.62 15.60 -22.71
CA THR A 76 -20.25 15.87 -23.14
C THR A 76 -20.06 17.34 -23.40
N GLY A 77 -18.82 17.82 -23.38
CA GLY A 77 -18.48 19.19 -23.72
C GLY A 77 -16.99 19.39 -23.92
N THR A 78 -16.59 20.62 -24.22
CA THR A 78 -15.20 20.99 -24.45
C THR A 78 -14.79 22.05 -23.44
N LEU A 79 -13.75 21.78 -22.66
CA LEU A 79 -13.13 22.78 -21.79
C LEU A 79 -12.07 23.54 -22.59
N SER A 80 -12.25 24.85 -22.75
CA SER A 80 -11.30 25.73 -23.42
C SER A 80 -10.59 26.61 -22.40
N LEU A 81 -9.27 26.75 -22.51
CA LEU A 81 -8.48 27.57 -21.59
C LEU A 81 -9.06 29.00 -21.50
N ALA A 82 -9.34 29.47 -20.28
CA ALA A 82 -10.12 30.70 -20.05
C ALA A 82 -9.32 32.01 -20.24
N GLY A 83 -8.02 31.91 -20.48
CA GLY A 83 -7.11 33.04 -20.61
C GLY A 83 -5.75 32.63 -21.18
N PRO A 84 -4.73 33.50 -21.07
CA PRO A 84 -3.37 33.14 -21.45
C PRO A 84 -2.85 31.95 -20.64
N ALA A 85 -2.11 31.06 -21.30
CA ALA A 85 -1.37 29.94 -20.68
C ALA A 85 -0.47 30.44 -19.54
N CYS A 86 -0.55 29.81 -18.36
CA CYS A 86 0.26 30.18 -17.20
C CYS A 86 1.62 29.50 -17.18
N GLN A 87 1.72 28.31 -17.80
CA GLN A 87 2.92 27.47 -17.85
C GLN A 87 3.57 27.34 -16.48
N ALA A 88 2.76 26.93 -15.49
CA ALA A 88 3.17 26.83 -14.11
C ALA A 88 4.20 25.72 -13.91
N TYR A 89 3.93 24.53 -14.46
CA TYR A 89 4.75 23.34 -14.34
C TYR A 89 4.78 22.51 -15.65
N GLY A 90 4.38 23.10 -16.76
CA GLY A 90 4.26 22.44 -18.06
C GLY A 90 3.65 23.36 -19.11
N THR A 91 3.16 22.77 -20.19
CA THR A 91 2.42 23.46 -21.24
C THR A 91 0.92 23.30 -21.03
N ASP A 92 0.19 24.40 -20.81
CA ASP A 92 -1.27 24.38 -20.72
C ASP A 92 -1.92 23.74 -21.96
N VAL A 93 -2.86 22.83 -21.74
CA VAL A 93 -3.60 22.19 -22.83
C VAL A 93 -4.76 23.09 -23.26
N PRO A 94 -4.78 23.66 -24.48
CA PRO A 94 -5.75 24.69 -24.82
C PRO A 94 -7.20 24.21 -24.88
N SER A 95 -7.42 22.91 -25.11
CA SER A 95 -8.73 22.30 -25.28
C SER A 95 -8.75 20.88 -24.74
N LEU A 96 -9.68 20.59 -23.81
CA LEU A 96 -9.90 19.27 -23.23
C LEU A 96 -11.31 18.76 -23.57
N SER A 97 -11.46 17.44 -23.62
CA SER A 97 -12.76 16.78 -23.68
C SER A 97 -13.29 16.56 -22.27
N LEU A 98 -14.56 16.91 -22.03
CA LEU A 98 -15.27 16.60 -20.79
C LEU A 98 -16.40 15.62 -21.10
N SER A 99 -16.50 14.55 -20.33
CA SER A 99 -17.65 13.66 -20.30
C SER A 99 -18.14 13.46 -18.87
N LEU A 100 -19.42 13.72 -18.64
CA LEU A 100 -20.10 13.36 -17.41
C LEU A 100 -21.10 12.26 -17.71
N THR A 101 -21.03 11.17 -16.96
CA THR A 101 -21.84 9.98 -17.20
C THR A 101 -22.45 9.46 -15.89
N TYR A 102 -23.77 9.28 -15.87
CA TYR A 102 -24.47 8.53 -14.82
C TYR A 102 -24.32 7.03 -15.13
N LEU A 103 -23.28 6.40 -14.57
CA LEU A 103 -22.94 5.00 -14.86
C LEU A 103 -24.03 4.04 -14.37
N ASN A 104 -24.56 4.29 -13.18
CA ASN A 104 -25.70 3.61 -12.60
C ASN A 104 -26.40 4.57 -11.63
N THR A 105 -27.44 4.12 -10.93
CA THR A 105 -28.24 4.99 -10.06
C THR A 105 -27.45 5.58 -8.87
N HIS A 106 -26.26 5.07 -8.54
CA HIS A 106 -25.46 5.48 -7.39
C HIS A 106 -24.06 6.00 -7.75
N THR A 107 -23.68 5.98 -9.03
CA THR A 107 -22.32 6.31 -9.47
C THR A 107 -22.33 7.28 -10.64
N VAL A 108 -21.64 8.40 -10.46
CA VAL A 108 -21.33 9.36 -11.54
C VAL A 108 -19.85 9.25 -11.88
N ARG A 109 -19.54 9.20 -13.18
CA ARG A 109 -18.18 9.32 -13.71
C ARG A 109 -18.00 10.69 -14.37
N ILE A 110 -16.89 11.34 -14.05
CA ILE A 110 -16.44 12.59 -14.67
C ILE A 110 -15.08 12.29 -15.31
N LEU A 111 -14.99 12.39 -16.62
CA LEU A 111 -13.76 12.19 -17.38
C LEU A 111 -13.37 13.51 -18.06
N ILE A 112 -12.17 13.98 -17.75
CA ILE A 112 -11.52 15.10 -18.43
C ILE A 112 -10.24 14.59 -19.04
N SER A 113 -10.10 14.73 -20.36
CA SER A 113 -8.95 14.22 -21.08
C SER A 113 -8.47 15.14 -22.20
N SER A 114 -7.19 15.03 -22.52
CA SER A 114 -6.51 15.61 -23.66
C SER A 114 -6.31 14.56 -24.75
N PRO A 115 -6.25 14.94 -26.05
CA PRO A 115 -5.77 14.04 -27.10
C PRO A 115 -4.33 13.54 -26.91
N SER A 116 -3.55 14.22 -26.06
CA SER A 116 -2.18 13.83 -25.70
C SER A 116 -2.10 12.87 -24.51
N ASP A 117 -3.23 12.54 -23.88
CA ASP A 117 -3.23 11.51 -22.84
C ASP A 117 -2.99 10.17 -23.52
N ASP A 118 -1.80 9.64 -23.31
CA ASP A 118 -1.22 8.51 -24.03
C ASP A 118 -1.42 7.18 -23.30
N PHE A 119 -1.83 7.21 -22.02
CA PHE A 119 -1.83 6.00 -21.20
C PHE A 119 -2.94 5.94 -20.14
N PRO A 120 -4.19 5.60 -20.52
CA PRO A 120 -5.24 5.34 -19.56
C PRO A 120 -5.02 3.99 -18.84
N ILE A 121 -5.51 3.84 -17.61
CA ILE A 121 -5.47 2.56 -16.88
C ILE A 121 -6.06 1.44 -17.78
N PRO A 122 -5.37 0.30 -17.94
CA PRO A 122 -5.83 -0.82 -18.76
C PRO A 122 -7.22 -1.32 -18.34
N ASP A 123 -8.06 -1.68 -19.32
CA ASP A 123 -9.41 -2.19 -19.07
C ASP A 123 -9.42 -3.49 -18.24
N LEU A 124 -8.32 -4.27 -18.27
CA LEU A 124 -8.16 -5.45 -17.43
C LEU A 124 -8.13 -5.10 -15.93
N LEU A 125 -7.64 -3.90 -15.56
CA LEU A 125 -7.65 -3.39 -14.19
C LEU A 125 -8.94 -2.64 -13.90
N LEU A 126 -9.33 -1.75 -14.82
CA LEU A 126 -10.49 -0.87 -14.67
C LEU A 126 -11.43 -0.99 -15.89
N PRO A 127 -12.34 -1.99 -15.91
CA PRO A 127 -13.24 -2.18 -17.04
C PRO A 127 -14.24 -1.02 -17.14
N ARG A 128 -14.19 -0.26 -18.23
CA ARG A 128 -15.08 0.89 -18.46
C ARG A 128 -16.48 0.44 -18.88
N LEU A 129 -17.33 0.15 -17.89
CA LEU A 129 -18.70 -0.30 -18.11
C LEU A 129 -19.57 0.76 -18.82
N PRO A 130 -20.51 0.35 -19.69
CA PRO A 130 -21.46 1.26 -20.30
C PRO A 130 -22.43 1.83 -19.25
N PRO A 131 -22.95 3.05 -19.45
CA PRO A 131 -23.94 3.61 -18.56
C PRO A 131 -25.26 2.84 -18.59
N SER A 132 -25.88 2.75 -17.42
CA SER A 132 -27.17 2.08 -17.18
C SER A 132 -28.21 2.97 -16.50
N SER A 133 -27.90 4.26 -16.28
CA SER A 133 -28.77 5.22 -15.59
C SER A 133 -28.84 6.55 -16.34
N SER A 134 -29.84 7.33 -15.94
CA SER A 134 -30.03 8.73 -16.33
C SER A 134 -29.85 9.66 -15.14
N GLU A 135 -29.89 10.97 -15.38
CA GLU A 135 -29.95 12.00 -14.33
C GLU A 135 -31.22 11.87 -13.47
N GLU A 136 -32.34 11.50 -14.07
CA GLU A 136 -33.63 11.39 -13.39
C GLU A 136 -33.61 10.26 -12.35
N ASP A 137 -33.01 9.13 -12.70
CA ASP A 137 -32.96 7.92 -11.85
C ASP A 137 -31.83 7.96 -10.81
N SER A 138 -30.83 8.81 -11.03
CA SER A 138 -29.66 8.94 -10.17
C SER A 138 -30.02 9.40 -8.75
N LYS A 139 -29.32 8.84 -7.75
CA LYS A 139 -29.29 9.30 -6.35
C LYS A 139 -28.32 10.47 -6.14
N LEU A 140 -27.55 10.81 -7.17
CA LEU A 140 -26.66 11.96 -7.21
C LEU A 140 -27.23 13.04 -8.14
N THR A 141 -27.17 14.29 -7.68
CA THR A 141 -27.44 15.47 -8.51
C THR A 141 -26.10 16.09 -8.89
N VAL A 142 -25.91 16.38 -10.18
CA VAL A 142 -24.72 17.11 -10.65
C VAL A 142 -25.14 18.47 -11.19
N LYS A 143 -24.43 19.53 -10.79
CA LYS A 143 -24.53 20.86 -11.41
C LYS A 143 -23.16 21.33 -11.87
N TRP A 144 -23.13 22.23 -12.85
CA TRP A 144 -21.90 22.78 -13.40
C TRP A 144 -22.06 24.24 -13.80
N THR A 145 -20.96 24.97 -13.85
CA THR A 145 -20.85 26.35 -14.36
C THR A 145 -20.05 26.37 -15.65
N GLU A 146 -20.33 27.36 -16.52
CA GLU A 146 -19.65 27.48 -17.81
C GLU A 146 -18.38 28.33 -17.75
N SER A 147 -18.40 29.46 -17.05
CA SER A 147 -17.30 30.44 -17.05
C SER A 147 -17.20 31.19 -15.71
N PRO A 148 -16.18 30.92 -14.87
CA PRO A 148 -15.25 29.79 -14.98
C PRO A 148 -15.97 28.45 -14.85
N TRP A 149 -15.41 27.41 -15.47
CA TRP A 149 -15.94 26.06 -15.37
C TRP A 149 -15.77 25.53 -13.94
N GLY A 150 -16.78 24.79 -13.50
CA GLY A 150 -16.72 23.97 -12.32
C GLY A 150 -17.85 22.94 -12.34
N VAL A 151 -17.67 21.84 -11.63
CA VAL A 151 -18.66 20.77 -11.49
C VAL A 151 -18.81 20.43 -10.03
N SER A 152 -20.04 20.22 -9.58
CA SER A 152 -20.39 19.92 -8.20
C SER A 152 -21.39 18.77 -8.13
N VAL A 153 -21.13 17.82 -7.24
CA VAL A 153 -21.92 16.60 -7.06
C VAL A 153 -22.49 16.56 -5.64
N TRP A 154 -23.80 16.37 -5.53
CA TRP A 154 -24.51 16.19 -4.26
C TRP A 154 -25.27 14.87 -4.25
N ARG A 155 -25.66 14.44 -3.06
CA ARG A 155 -26.81 13.54 -2.93
C ARG A 155 -28.07 14.28 -3.33
N LYS A 156 -28.96 13.61 -4.07
CA LYS A 156 -30.22 14.17 -4.53
C LYS A 156 -31.07 14.65 -3.35
N GLY A 157 -31.48 15.92 -3.38
CA GLY A 157 -32.22 16.57 -2.30
C GLY A 157 -31.36 17.18 -1.19
N GLU A 158 -30.03 17.14 -1.29
CA GLU A 158 -29.08 17.77 -0.35
C GLU A 158 -28.28 18.92 -1.00
N GLU A 159 -28.80 19.56 -2.05
CA GLU A 159 -28.07 20.57 -2.84
C GLU A 159 -27.76 21.89 -2.08
N GLU A 160 -28.38 22.10 -0.92
CA GLU A 160 -28.10 23.22 0.00
C GLU A 160 -26.90 22.93 0.93
N ALA A 161 -26.45 21.68 0.99
CA ALA A 161 -25.28 21.26 1.76
C ALA A 161 -23.96 21.53 1.00
N LEU A 162 -22.84 21.38 1.70
CA LEU A 162 -21.54 21.28 1.05
C LEU A 162 -21.53 20.06 0.11
N PRO A 163 -21.09 20.20 -1.16
CA PRO A 163 -21.06 19.08 -2.11
C PRO A 163 -20.20 17.91 -1.62
N LEU A 164 -20.49 16.73 -2.15
CA LEU A 164 -19.67 15.53 -1.97
C LEU A 164 -18.32 15.69 -2.68
N PHE A 165 -18.37 16.23 -3.89
CA PHE A 165 -17.20 16.60 -4.69
C PHE A 165 -17.50 17.90 -5.45
N SER A 166 -16.56 18.84 -5.52
CA SER A 166 -16.74 20.06 -6.30
C SER A 166 -15.44 20.74 -6.69
N THR A 167 -15.31 21.12 -7.96
CA THR A 167 -14.21 21.99 -8.43
C THR A 167 -14.55 23.49 -8.37
N GLU A 168 -15.75 23.87 -7.91
CA GLU A 168 -16.18 25.27 -7.88
C GLU A 168 -15.55 26.08 -6.72
N ARG A 169 -14.91 27.20 -7.06
CA ARG A 169 -14.22 28.12 -6.14
C ARG A 169 -15.05 28.58 -4.94
N ARG A 170 -16.36 28.75 -5.10
CA ARG A 170 -17.28 29.27 -4.06
C ARG A 170 -17.42 28.35 -2.84
N PHE A 171 -17.07 27.06 -2.97
CA PHE A 171 -17.12 26.10 -1.86
C PHE A 171 -15.76 25.91 -1.18
N LEU A 172 -14.69 26.45 -1.77
CA LEU A 172 -13.31 26.29 -1.31
C LEU A 172 -12.91 27.43 -0.35
N PRO A 173 -11.92 27.21 0.54
CA PRO A 173 -11.48 28.21 1.53
C PRO A 173 -10.85 29.46 0.88
N ALA A 174 -10.49 30.46 1.68
CA ALA A 174 -9.78 31.63 1.16
C ALA A 174 -8.36 31.26 0.69
N GLU A 175 -7.91 31.85 -0.42
CA GLU A 175 -6.55 31.69 -0.94
C GLU A 175 -5.64 32.84 -0.47
N PRO A 176 -4.31 32.62 -0.42
CA PRO A 176 -3.66 31.32 -0.45
C PRO A 176 -3.83 30.61 0.89
N VAL A 177 -3.86 29.27 0.88
CA VAL A 177 -3.69 28.49 2.11
C VAL A 177 -2.19 28.39 2.38
N PRO A 178 -1.69 28.91 3.53
CA PRO A 178 -0.26 28.89 3.85
C PRO A 178 0.31 27.46 3.82
N PRO A 179 1.62 27.27 3.58
CA PRO A 179 2.23 25.96 3.68
C PRO A 179 2.11 25.38 5.10
N ILE A 180 2.21 24.05 5.22
CA ILE A 180 2.20 23.35 6.51
C ILE A 180 3.40 23.81 7.34
N GLU A 181 4.59 23.78 6.73
CA GLU A 181 5.80 24.33 7.32
C GLU A 181 6.14 25.66 6.66
N GLY A 182 6.36 26.71 7.46
CA GLY A 182 6.56 28.07 6.94
C GLY A 182 7.75 28.26 5.99
N ARG A 183 8.66 27.29 5.89
CA ARG A 183 9.80 27.30 4.96
C ARG A 183 9.59 26.44 3.72
N ASP A 184 8.58 25.57 3.72
CA ASP A 184 8.31 24.64 2.62
C ASP A 184 7.13 25.11 1.77
N GLY A 185 7.43 25.96 0.80
CA GLY A 185 6.42 26.54 -0.07
C GLY A 185 5.74 25.56 -1.03
N SER A 186 6.20 24.30 -1.15
CA SER A 186 5.53 23.30 -2.00
C SER A 186 4.17 22.91 -1.43
N THR A 187 3.98 22.95 -0.12
CA THR A 187 2.73 22.54 0.54
C THR A 187 1.68 23.66 0.63
N ALA A 188 2.00 24.84 0.12
CA ALA A 188 1.06 25.95 0.02
C ALA A 188 0.06 25.69 -1.10
N LEU A 189 -1.21 26.04 -0.86
CA LEU A 189 -2.25 26.01 -1.91
C LEU A 189 -2.46 27.45 -2.38
N ARG A 190 -2.01 27.75 -3.60
CA ARG A 190 -1.90 29.14 -4.08
C ARG A 190 -3.18 29.67 -4.69
N ALA A 191 -3.85 28.84 -5.48
CA ALA A 191 -5.12 29.11 -6.11
C ALA A 191 -5.81 27.78 -6.41
N PHE A 192 -7.12 27.80 -6.55
CA PHE A 192 -7.97 26.63 -6.75
C PHE A 192 -8.62 26.59 -8.14
N ASN A 193 -8.04 27.29 -9.11
CA ASN A 193 -8.48 27.14 -10.50
C ASN A 193 -8.06 25.75 -10.98
N PHE A 194 -8.95 25.04 -11.66
CA PHE A 194 -8.59 23.77 -12.31
C PHE A 194 -7.45 24.01 -13.31
N VAL A 195 -6.32 23.31 -13.13
CA VAL A 195 -5.14 23.41 -13.99
C VAL A 195 -4.97 22.08 -14.73
N TYR A 196 -4.65 22.17 -16.02
CA TYR A 196 -4.33 21.00 -16.83
C TYR A 196 -3.24 21.37 -17.83
N GLU A 197 -2.04 20.89 -17.54
CA GLU A 197 -0.84 20.98 -18.35
C GLU A 197 -0.38 19.56 -18.71
N ASP A 198 0.53 19.43 -19.66
CA ASP A 198 1.10 18.14 -20.11
C ASP A 198 1.87 17.36 -19.01
N GLN A 199 2.39 18.06 -18.00
CA GLN A 199 3.12 17.49 -16.87
C GLN A 199 2.63 18.00 -15.49
N TYR A 200 1.43 18.59 -15.42
CA TYR A 200 0.81 19.00 -14.16
C TYR A 200 -0.70 19.16 -14.27
N VAL A 201 -1.43 18.49 -13.39
CA VAL A 201 -2.89 18.62 -13.29
C VAL A 201 -3.27 18.90 -11.84
N GLN A 202 -4.08 19.93 -11.61
CA GLN A 202 -4.57 20.32 -10.28
C GLN A 202 -6.08 20.16 -10.19
N VAL A 203 -6.56 19.43 -9.17
CA VAL A 203 -7.98 19.23 -8.89
C VAL A 203 -8.27 19.48 -7.42
N ASP A 204 -9.20 20.38 -7.15
CA ASP A 204 -9.58 20.78 -5.81
C ASP A 204 -10.99 20.29 -5.46
N THR A 205 -11.21 19.91 -4.21
CA THR A 205 -12.54 19.61 -3.68
C THR A 205 -12.70 20.08 -2.23
N PRO A 206 -13.86 20.65 -1.84
CA PRO A 206 -14.07 21.11 -0.49
C PRO A 206 -14.20 19.96 0.51
N LEU A 207 -13.72 20.20 1.72
CA LEU A 207 -13.91 19.31 2.87
C LEU A 207 -14.71 20.02 3.96
N PRO A 208 -15.62 19.34 4.66
CA PRO A 208 -16.22 19.92 5.87
C PRO A 208 -15.16 20.05 6.97
N PRO A 209 -15.38 20.95 7.96
CA PRO A 209 -14.52 21.03 9.13
C PRO A 209 -14.45 19.68 9.85
N ASN A 210 -13.24 19.24 10.20
CA ASN A 210 -13.00 17.95 10.87
C ASN A 210 -13.56 16.75 10.07
N ALA A 211 -13.41 16.75 8.74
CA ALA A 211 -13.82 15.65 7.89
C ALA A 211 -13.26 14.29 8.38
N ASN A 212 -14.06 13.22 8.23
CA ASN A 212 -13.62 11.85 8.50
C ASN A 212 -13.23 11.20 7.17
N ILE A 213 -11.94 11.27 6.82
CA ILE A 213 -11.40 10.77 5.55
C ILE A 213 -10.64 9.46 5.81
N TYR A 214 -10.93 8.44 5.00
CA TYR A 214 -10.32 7.11 5.06
C TYR A 214 -9.91 6.65 3.66
N GLY A 215 -8.83 5.87 3.54
CA GLY A 215 -8.25 5.44 2.27
C GLY A 215 -6.98 6.22 1.94
N LEU A 216 -6.75 6.54 0.67
CA LEU A 216 -5.57 7.27 0.17
C LEU A 216 -4.25 6.58 0.54
N GLY A 217 -4.15 5.29 0.21
CA GLY A 217 -2.97 4.47 0.50
C GLY A 217 -2.14 4.19 -0.75
N GLU A 218 -1.06 3.42 -0.64
CA GLU A 218 -0.54 2.82 0.58
C GLU A 218 0.36 3.80 1.34
N ILE A 219 -0.06 4.17 2.55
CA ILE A 219 0.67 5.10 3.44
C ILE A 219 0.33 4.81 4.90
N ILE A 220 1.33 4.48 5.72
CA ILE A 220 1.26 4.52 7.18
C ILE A 220 1.16 5.98 7.65
N SER A 221 0.02 6.38 8.22
CA SER A 221 -0.13 7.75 8.71
C SER A 221 0.23 7.90 10.18
N SER A 222 0.90 8.99 10.52
CA SER A 222 1.02 9.43 11.91
C SER A 222 -0.34 9.81 12.54
N SER A 223 -1.31 10.19 11.71
CA SER A 223 -2.68 10.49 12.15
C SER A 223 -3.56 9.26 12.40
N GLY A 224 -3.06 8.06 12.04
CA GLY A 224 -3.79 6.81 12.16
C GLY A 224 -4.64 6.47 10.94
N PHE A 225 -5.59 5.54 11.11
CA PHE A 225 -6.48 5.10 10.01
C PHE A 225 -7.34 6.24 9.45
N ARG A 226 -7.77 7.16 10.31
CA ARG A 226 -8.45 8.39 9.91
C ARG A 226 -7.41 9.45 9.58
N ARG A 227 -7.37 9.89 8.32
CA ARG A 227 -6.44 10.94 7.88
C ARG A 227 -6.73 12.26 8.60
N ASP A 228 -5.69 13.01 8.99
CA ASP A 228 -5.85 14.38 9.46
C ASP A 228 -6.32 15.28 8.30
N PRO A 229 -7.57 15.81 8.35
CA PRO A 229 -8.12 16.62 7.27
C PRO A 229 -7.46 18.01 7.15
N ASN A 230 -6.58 18.39 8.07
CA ASN A 230 -5.92 19.69 8.07
C ASN A 230 -4.43 19.64 7.68
N ASN A 231 -3.81 18.46 7.78
CA ASN A 231 -2.36 18.36 7.72
C ASN A 231 -1.83 17.11 7.02
N SER A 232 -2.69 16.28 6.42
CA SER A 232 -2.21 15.10 5.70
C SER A 232 -1.68 15.48 4.32
N ILE A 233 -0.54 14.90 3.97
CA ILE A 233 -0.03 14.88 2.61
C ILE A 233 0.36 13.44 2.33
N GLY A 234 -0.08 12.91 1.21
CA GLY A 234 0.41 11.65 0.70
C GLY A 234 0.80 11.74 -0.76
N THR A 235 1.64 10.79 -1.15
CA THR A 235 2.23 10.68 -2.48
C THR A 235 1.82 9.33 -3.06
N ASN A 236 1.35 9.33 -4.29
CA ASN A 236 1.03 8.14 -5.07
C ASN A 236 2.19 7.85 -6.01
N TRP A 237 3.14 7.06 -5.54
CA TRP A 237 4.28 6.58 -6.32
C TRP A 237 4.82 5.31 -5.64
N ALA A 238 4.67 4.15 -6.26
CA ALA A 238 5.16 2.89 -5.71
C ALA A 238 6.67 2.98 -5.42
N ARG A 239 7.10 2.52 -4.24
CA ARG A 239 8.50 2.59 -3.82
C ARG A 239 8.81 1.50 -2.82
N ASP A 240 9.92 0.81 -3.07
CA ASP A 240 10.55 -0.05 -2.08
C ASP A 240 11.07 0.80 -0.90
N ALA A 241 10.33 0.78 0.21
CA ALA A 241 10.74 1.41 1.44
C ALA A 241 10.10 0.73 2.65
N ALA A 242 10.95 0.38 3.62
CA ALA A 242 10.56 -0.26 4.87
C ALA A 242 9.65 0.63 5.73
N ASP A 243 8.35 0.53 5.48
CA ASP A 243 7.23 1.07 6.24
C ASP A 243 7.45 2.47 6.87
N PRO A 244 7.80 3.49 6.07
CA PRO A 244 8.01 4.83 6.58
C PRO A 244 6.69 5.55 6.89
N VAL A 245 6.62 6.22 8.05
CA VAL A 245 5.47 7.04 8.41
C VAL A 245 5.36 8.30 7.54
N ASP A 246 4.15 8.59 7.05
CA ASP A 246 3.74 9.75 6.23
C ASP A 246 4.53 9.90 4.90
N GLN A 247 4.89 8.78 4.30
CA GLN A 247 5.60 8.70 3.01
C GLN A 247 4.93 7.64 2.11
N ASN A 248 5.11 7.76 0.80
CA ASN A 248 4.74 6.68 -0.13
C ASN A 248 5.59 5.44 0.11
N GLU A 249 5.00 4.28 -0.18
CA GLU A 249 5.56 2.94 0.00
C GLU A 249 5.08 2.07 -1.18
N TYR A 250 4.67 0.83 -0.99
CA TYR A 250 4.62 -0.17 -2.06
C TYR A 250 3.49 0.03 -3.08
N GLY A 251 2.26 0.30 -2.62
CA GLY A 251 1.07 0.38 -3.47
C GLY A 251 0.45 1.77 -3.65
N VAL A 252 -0.45 1.90 -4.63
CA VAL A 252 -1.14 3.15 -4.99
C VAL A 252 -2.66 2.96 -5.11
N HIS A 253 -3.39 3.62 -4.21
CA HIS A 253 -4.84 3.51 -4.04
C HIS A 253 -5.51 4.89 -3.89
N PRO A 254 -5.74 5.61 -5.02
CA PRO A 254 -6.39 6.93 -5.06
C PRO A 254 -7.92 6.90 -4.83
N PHE A 255 -8.36 6.12 -3.83
CA PHE A 255 -9.73 6.06 -3.35
C PHE A 255 -9.82 6.65 -1.95
N TRP A 256 -10.84 7.49 -1.72
CA TRP A 256 -11.18 7.91 -0.37
C TRP A 256 -12.67 7.78 -0.10
N LEU A 257 -12.97 7.41 1.14
CA LEU A 257 -14.29 7.40 1.71
C LEU A 257 -14.37 8.53 2.72
N GLU A 258 -15.46 9.28 2.68
CA GLU A 258 -15.76 10.24 3.72
C GLU A 258 -17.09 9.92 4.41
N HIS A 259 -17.02 9.88 5.74
CA HIS A 259 -18.16 9.70 6.62
C HIS A 259 -18.53 11.03 7.29
N ARG A 260 -19.72 11.58 6.98
CA ARG A 260 -20.14 12.90 7.43
C ARG A 260 -21.60 12.91 7.87
N GLN A 261 -21.91 13.79 8.83
CA GLN A 261 -23.29 14.05 9.22
C GLN A 261 -23.99 14.90 8.15
N SER A 262 -25.19 14.51 7.75
CA SER A 262 -26.00 15.28 6.80
C SER A 262 -26.41 16.61 7.43
N PRO A 263 -26.20 17.76 6.76
CA PRO A 263 -26.56 19.07 7.31
C PRO A 263 -28.08 19.26 7.51
N SER A 264 -28.90 18.45 6.83
CA SER A 264 -30.36 18.48 6.92
C SER A 264 -30.90 17.69 8.12
N SER A 265 -30.03 16.99 8.87
CA SER A 265 -30.42 16.14 9.99
C SER A 265 -29.43 16.24 11.14
N SER A 266 -29.88 16.78 12.26
CA SER A 266 -29.16 16.73 13.54
C SER A 266 -29.40 15.44 14.33
N SER A 267 -30.16 14.49 13.77
CA SER A 267 -30.42 13.20 14.39
C SER A 267 -29.27 12.22 14.14
N ASP A 268 -29.19 11.18 14.96
CA ASP A 268 -28.22 10.08 14.80
C ASP A 268 -28.37 9.37 13.45
N GLU A 269 -29.57 9.37 12.83
CA GLU A 269 -29.82 8.84 11.48
C GLU A 269 -29.23 9.73 10.36
N GLY A 270 -28.66 10.88 10.70
CA GLY A 270 -28.08 11.83 9.75
C GLY A 270 -26.71 11.43 9.20
N TRP A 271 -26.00 10.48 9.82
CA TRP A 271 -24.66 10.06 9.40
C TRP A 271 -24.69 9.24 8.11
N LYS A 272 -23.92 9.68 7.10
CA LYS A 272 -23.85 9.05 5.78
C LYS A 272 -22.41 9.03 5.27
N SER A 273 -22.10 8.04 4.47
CA SER A 273 -20.86 7.90 3.74
C SER A 273 -21.06 8.15 2.24
N HIS A 274 -20.00 8.62 1.61
CA HIS A 274 -19.81 8.62 0.16
C HIS A 274 -18.35 8.29 -0.14
N GLY A 275 -18.05 7.94 -1.38
CA GLY A 275 -16.67 7.70 -1.80
C GLY A 275 -16.34 8.42 -3.09
N VAL A 276 -15.06 8.67 -3.30
CA VAL A 276 -14.54 9.17 -4.57
C VAL A 276 -13.29 8.37 -4.94
N PHE A 277 -13.20 7.98 -6.20
CA PHE A 277 -12.03 7.32 -6.77
C PHE A 277 -11.49 8.15 -7.92
N LEU A 278 -10.23 8.55 -7.83
CA LEU A 278 -9.47 9.16 -8.92
C LEU A 278 -8.72 8.06 -9.67
N ALA A 279 -9.28 7.61 -10.78
CA ALA A 279 -8.71 6.56 -11.62
C ALA A 279 -7.51 7.10 -12.43
N SER A 280 -6.36 7.23 -11.78
CA SER A 280 -5.10 7.58 -12.42
C SER A 280 -3.93 6.75 -11.88
N ALA A 281 -3.06 6.31 -12.80
CA ALA A 281 -1.79 5.68 -12.49
C ALA A 281 -0.63 6.68 -12.45
N ALA A 282 -0.86 7.94 -12.81
CA ALA A 282 0.19 8.95 -12.81
C ALA A 282 0.72 9.19 -11.38
N GLY A 283 2.01 9.51 -11.28
CA GLY A 283 2.57 10.03 -10.03
C GLY A 283 1.76 11.23 -9.57
N ALA A 284 1.37 11.27 -8.30
CA ALA A 284 0.52 12.34 -7.78
C ALA A 284 0.77 12.62 -6.31
N ASP A 285 0.40 13.82 -5.85
CA ASP A 285 0.21 14.12 -4.44
C ASP A 285 -1.26 14.42 -4.15
N TYR A 286 -1.68 14.14 -2.92
CA TYR A 286 -2.86 14.75 -2.33
C TYR A 286 -2.47 15.56 -1.09
N LEU A 287 -3.13 16.70 -0.90
CA LEU A 287 -2.95 17.56 0.26
C LEU A 287 -4.30 17.79 0.92
N LEU A 288 -4.48 17.29 2.15
CA LEU A 288 -5.62 17.62 3.00
C LEU A 288 -5.28 18.83 3.85
N ARG A 289 -5.94 19.94 3.59
CA ARG A 289 -5.77 21.22 4.29
C ARG A 289 -7.12 21.69 4.84
N PRO A 290 -7.15 22.63 5.80
CA PRO A 290 -8.41 23.07 6.40
C PRO A 290 -9.45 23.50 5.34
N GLY A 291 -10.49 22.70 5.17
CA GLY A 291 -11.59 22.96 4.25
C GLY A 291 -11.38 22.51 2.79
N VAL A 292 -10.26 21.88 2.42
CA VAL A 292 -9.96 21.50 1.03
C VAL A 292 -9.04 20.29 0.93
N MET A 293 -9.31 19.47 -0.08
CA MET A 293 -8.37 18.48 -0.62
C MET A 293 -7.92 18.95 -2.00
N GLU A 294 -6.61 19.07 -2.22
CA GLU A 294 -6.00 19.37 -3.51
C GLU A 294 -5.23 18.15 -4.01
N TRP A 295 -5.53 17.71 -5.23
CA TRP A 295 -4.75 16.72 -5.98
C TRP A 295 -3.81 17.42 -6.94
N ARG A 296 -2.59 16.88 -7.05
CA ARG A 296 -1.58 17.34 -8.00
C ARG A 296 -1.00 16.14 -8.71
N LEU A 297 -1.41 15.93 -9.96
CA LEU A 297 -0.96 14.81 -10.76
C LEU A 297 0.14 15.27 -11.70
N LEU A 298 1.09 14.38 -11.98
CA LEU A 298 2.08 14.60 -13.01
C LEU A 298 1.44 14.57 -14.40
N ARG A 299 0.36 13.81 -14.62
CA ARG A 299 -0.33 13.74 -15.92
C ARG A 299 -1.81 13.43 -15.74
N GLY A 300 -2.59 13.76 -16.77
CA GLY A 300 -3.95 13.26 -16.90
C GLY A 300 -4.01 11.86 -17.53
N PRO A 301 -5.22 11.34 -17.81
CA PRO A 301 -6.52 12.02 -17.67
C PRO A 301 -6.95 12.22 -16.21
N VAL A 302 -7.95 13.09 -15.99
CA VAL A 302 -8.69 13.13 -14.72
C VAL A 302 -9.97 12.33 -14.90
N GLU A 303 -9.95 11.09 -14.41
CA GLU A 303 -11.12 10.20 -14.41
C GLU A 303 -11.59 9.99 -12.97
N LEU A 304 -12.73 10.60 -12.60
CA LEU A 304 -13.29 10.57 -11.25
C LEU A 304 -14.58 9.77 -11.21
N TYR A 305 -14.72 8.91 -10.20
CA TYR A 305 -15.94 8.21 -9.87
C TYR A 305 -16.44 8.69 -8.51
N VAL A 306 -17.69 9.16 -8.44
CA VAL A 306 -18.35 9.57 -7.19
C VAL A 306 -19.43 8.56 -6.83
N PHE A 307 -19.32 7.98 -5.63
CA PHE A 307 -20.17 6.91 -5.12
C PHE A 307 -21.13 7.45 -4.05
N ALA A 308 -22.42 7.23 -4.22
CA ALA A 308 -23.44 7.82 -3.36
C ALA A 308 -23.49 7.24 -1.94
N GLY A 309 -23.15 5.98 -1.70
CA GLY A 309 -23.50 5.29 -0.43
C GLY A 309 -25.00 5.01 -0.33
N PRO A 310 -25.69 5.21 0.81
CA PRO A 310 -25.30 6.05 1.95
C PRO A 310 -24.51 5.39 3.09
N THR A 311 -24.41 4.07 3.17
CA THR A 311 -23.57 3.40 4.19
C THR A 311 -22.15 3.17 3.68
N ALA A 312 -21.18 2.99 4.58
CA ALA A 312 -19.82 2.66 4.17
C ALA A 312 -19.75 1.33 3.37
N GLY A 313 -20.56 0.33 3.73
CA GLY A 313 -20.66 -0.92 2.97
C GLY A 313 -21.21 -0.73 1.56
N GLU A 314 -22.22 0.13 1.37
CA GLU A 314 -22.72 0.44 0.03
C GLU A 314 -21.71 1.22 -0.81
N VAL A 315 -20.95 2.15 -0.21
CA VAL A 315 -19.85 2.86 -0.91
C VAL A 315 -18.81 1.86 -1.40
N LEU A 316 -18.36 0.95 -0.52
CA LEU A 316 -17.37 -0.06 -0.87
C LEU A 316 -17.89 -1.04 -1.94
N GLY A 317 -19.16 -1.46 -1.86
CA GLY A 317 -19.77 -2.29 -2.90
C GLY A 317 -19.90 -1.56 -4.25
N GLN A 318 -20.18 -0.25 -4.24
CA GLN A 318 -20.20 0.58 -5.45
C GLN A 318 -18.79 0.75 -6.05
N TYR A 319 -17.77 0.92 -5.20
CA TYR A 319 -16.37 0.95 -5.62
C TYR A 319 -15.93 -0.40 -6.21
N ALA A 320 -16.24 -1.52 -5.54
CA ALA A 320 -15.97 -2.88 -6.02
C ALA A 320 -16.63 -3.18 -7.37
N ALA A 321 -17.81 -2.61 -7.64
CA ALA A 321 -18.47 -2.74 -8.94
C ALA A 321 -17.72 -2.02 -10.08
N VAL A 322 -16.83 -1.07 -9.76
CA VAL A 322 -15.98 -0.35 -10.71
C VAL A 322 -14.60 -1.01 -10.85
N VAL A 323 -13.90 -1.27 -9.74
CA VAL A 323 -12.51 -1.78 -9.79
C VAL A 323 -12.42 -3.31 -9.83
N GLY A 324 -13.51 -4.00 -9.54
CA GLY A 324 -13.56 -5.45 -9.40
C GLY A 324 -13.69 -5.88 -7.95
N LYS A 325 -14.36 -7.02 -7.75
CA LYS A 325 -14.55 -7.61 -6.42
C LYS A 325 -13.34 -8.48 -6.06
N PRO A 326 -13.00 -8.58 -4.76
CA PRO A 326 -11.92 -9.44 -4.28
C PRO A 326 -12.01 -10.90 -4.73
N ALA A 327 -10.86 -11.50 -5.00
CA ALA A 327 -10.75 -12.93 -5.23
C ALA A 327 -11.19 -13.71 -3.99
N MET A 328 -11.85 -14.85 -4.22
CA MET A 328 -12.11 -15.79 -3.14
C MET A 328 -10.82 -16.58 -2.87
N PRO A 329 -10.20 -16.48 -1.69
CA PRO A 329 -8.99 -17.24 -1.40
C PRO A 329 -9.30 -18.74 -1.32
N PRO A 330 -8.31 -19.61 -1.58
CA PRO A 330 -8.43 -21.00 -1.19
C PRO A 330 -8.51 -21.09 0.35
N TYR A 331 -9.27 -22.07 0.86
CA TYR A 331 -9.60 -22.18 2.28
C TYR A 331 -8.35 -22.36 3.15
N TRP A 332 -7.33 -23.05 2.64
CA TRP A 332 -6.04 -23.24 3.32
C TRP A 332 -5.29 -21.92 3.54
N ALA A 333 -5.48 -20.92 2.68
CA ALA A 333 -4.79 -19.64 2.82
C ALA A 333 -5.20 -18.86 4.10
N LEU A 334 -6.29 -19.27 4.76
CA LEU A 334 -6.71 -18.71 6.04
C LEU A 334 -5.97 -19.30 7.25
N GLY A 335 -5.16 -20.34 7.07
CA GLY A 335 -4.38 -20.97 8.14
C GLY A 335 -3.22 -20.10 8.64
N PHE A 336 -2.33 -20.69 9.43
CA PHE A 336 -1.08 -20.04 9.86
C PHE A 336 0.06 -20.34 8.89
N HIS A 337 0.82 -19.31 8.51
CA HIS A 337 1.92 -19.37 7.56
C HIS A 337 3.26 -19.07 8.25
N LEU A 338 4.32 -19.78 7.87
CA LEU A 338 5.67 -19.55 8.42
C LEU A 338 6.67 -19.30 7.28
N CYS A 339 7.46 -18.24 7.43
CA CYS A 339 8.50 -17.83 6.50
C CYS A 339 9.70 -17.26 7.27
N ARG A 340 10.84 -17.15 6.60
CA ARG A 340 12.01 -16.37 7.06
C ARG A 340 12.96 -16.15 5.89
N TRP A 341 13.51 -14.94 5.81
CA TRP A 341 14.75 -14.72 5.05
C TRP A 341 15.93 -15.28 5.86
N GLY A 342 16.58 -16.31 5.34
CA GLY A 342 17.77 -16.92 5.92
C GLY A 342 17.61 -18.36 6.38
N TYR A 343 16.61 -19.11 5.90
CA TYR A 343 16.71 -20.58 5.95
C TYR A 343 17.70 -21.01 4.88
N THR A 344 18.80 -21.64 5.28
CA THR A 344 19.96 -21.81 4.39
C THR A 344 19.96 -23.12 3.63
N THR A 345 19.12 -24.10 4.02
CA THR A 345 19.00 -25.40 3.36
C THR A 345 17.59 -25.98 3.47
N VAL A 346 17.23 -26.91 2.59
CA VAL A 346 15.96 -27.67 2.67
C VAL A 346 15.83 -28.42 4.00
N ASN A 347 16.94 -28.97 4.53
CA ASN A 347 16.96 -29.65 5.82
C ASN A 347 16.68 -28.69 6.99
N GLU A 348 17.19 -27.46 6.94
CA GLU A 348 16.88 -26.44 7.94
C GLU A 348 15.39 -26.07 7.90
N THR A 349 14.84 -25.89 6.70
CA THR A 349 13.41 -25.62 6.47
C THR A 349 12.54 -26.76 7.04
N GLN A 350 12.85 -28.02 6.69
CA GLN A 350 12.19 -29.22 7.21
C GLN A 350 12.29 -29.34 8.73
N ALA A 351 13.40 -28.92 9.33
CA ALA A 351 13.57 -28.92 10.78
C ALA A 351 12.64 -27.91 11.47
N GLN A 352 12.32 -26.76 10.84
CA GLN A 352 11.35 -25.82 11.41
C GLN A 352 9.94 -26.42 11.45
N VAL A 353 9.53 -27.05 10.34
CA VAL A 353 8.24 -27.76 10.24
C VAL A 353 8.13 -28.85 11.31
N THR A 354 9.21 -29.62 11.49
CA THR A 354 9.28 -30.68 12.52
C THR A 354 9.11 -30.10 13.93
N LYS A 355 9.81 -29.01 14.25
CA LYS A 355 9.71 -28.34 15.56
C LYS A 355 8.33 -27.73 15.83
N MET A 356 7.68 -27.16 14.82
CA MET A 356 6.29 -26.70 14.94
C MET A 356 5.37 -27.85 15.33
N ARG A 357 5.51 -29.01 14.67
CA ARG A 357 4.74 -30.23 14.97
C ARG A 357 5.05 -30.77 16.37
N GLU A 358 6.31 -30.85 16.76
CA GLU A 358 6.74 -31.28 18.11
C GLU A 358 6.21 -30.35 19.21
N ALA A 359 6.13 -29.05 18.93
CA ALA A 359 5.56 -28.05 19.85
C ALA A 359 4.02 -28.01 19.84
N GLY A 360 3.36 -28.83 19.01
CA GLY A 360 1.90 -28.86 18.87
C GLY A 360 1.31 -27.56 18.34
N ILE A 361 2.06 -26.82 17.51
CA ILE A 361 1.63 -25.55 16.91
C ILE A 361 1.17 -25.84 15.48
N PRO A 362 -0.10 -25.58 15.12
CA PRO A 362 -0.60 -25.80 13.76
C PRO A 362 0.17 -24.94 12.74
N LEU A 363 0.49 -25.52 11.59
CA LEU A 363 1.19 -24.87 10.48
C LEU A 363 0.53 -25.28 9.17
N GLU A 364 -0.02 -24.32 8.44
CA GLU A 364 -0.75 -24.58 7.20
C GLU A 364 0.14 -24.50 5.97
N ALA A 365 1.00 -23.48 5.90
CA ALA A 365 1.86 -23.25 4.75
C ALA A 365 3.28 -22.87 5.18
N MET A 366 4.26 -23.55 4.58
CA MET A 366 5.68 -23.24 4.73
C MET A 366 6.19 -22.47 3.52
N TRP A 367 7.02 -21.48 3.77
CA TRP A 367 7.53 -20.56 2.75
C TRP A 367 9.05 -20.58 2.75
N ASN A 368 9.63 -20.42 1.57
CA ASN A 368 11.06 -20.14 1.42
C ASN A 368 11.24 -18.82 0.68
N ASP A 369 12.11 -17.99 1.27
CA ASP A 369 12.61 -16.74 0.69
C ASP A 369 13.73 -17.03 -0.32
N ILE A 370 14.35 -15.99 -0.87
CA ILE A 370 15.37 -16.00 -1.94
C ILE A 370 16.59 -16.89 -1.68
N ASP A 371 16.75 -17.41 -0.46
CA ASP A 371 17.77 -18.42 -0.12
C ASP A 371 17.62 -19.72 -0.92
N LEU A 372 16.43 -20.00 -1.47
CA LEU A 372 16.20 -21.20 -2.28
C LEU A 372 16.97 -21.20 -3.61
N TYR A 373 17.32 -20.02 -4.11
CA TYR A 373 17.84 -19.84 -5.45
C TYR A 373 19.34 -20.08 -5.54
N GLU A 374 19.78 -20.56 -6.71
CA GLU A 374 21.20 -20.51 -7.08
C GLU A 374 21.56 -19.04 -7.36
N ALA A 375 22.41 -18.47 -6.50
CA ALA A 375 22.88 -17.09 -6.60
C ALA A 375 21.75 -16.03 -6.74
N TYR A 376 20.63 -16.23 -6.03
CA TYR A 376 19.45 -15.35 -6.04
C TYR A 376 18.79 -15.17 -7.41
N ARG A 377 18.99 -16.12 -8.35
CA ARG A 377 18.38 -16.08 -9.68
C ARG A 377 17.02 -16.77 -9.65
N ASP A 378 15.95 -16.05 -9.99
CA ASP A 378 14.61 -16.62 -10.08
C ASP A 378 14.56 -17.88 -10.97
N PHE A 379 13.56 -18.73 -10.73
CA PHE A 379 13.34 -19.97 -11.49
C PHE A 379 14.51 -20.98 -11.43
N THR A 380 15.44 -20.80 -10.49
CA THR A 380 16.50 -21.77 -10.18
C THR A 380 16.28 -22.40 -8.81
N THR A 381 17.09 -23.39 -8.47
CA THR A 381 17.13 -23.95 -7.11
C THR A 381 18.57 -24.30 -6.82
N ASP A 382 19.09 -23.89 -5.65
CA ASP A 382 20.50 -24.10 -5.34
C ASP A 382 20.82 -25.60 -5.26
N GLY A 383 21.67 -26.10 -6.16
CA GLY A 383 21.92 -27.53 -6.30
C GLY A 383 22.60 -28.21 -5.10
N VAL A 384 23.01 -27.46 -4.08
CA VAL A 384 23.68 -27.98 -2.88
C VAL A 384 22.79 -27.85 -1.64
N SER A 385 22.26 -26.66 -1.40
CA SER A 385 21.45 -26.30 -0.24
C SER A 385 19.98 -26.65 -0.43
N TYR A 386 19.50 -26.58 -1.67
CA TYR A 386 18.12 -26.85 -2.08
C TYR A 386 18.08 -27.77 -3.33
N PRO A 387 18.65 -28.99 -3.29
CA PRO A 387 18.63 -29.87 -4.45
C PRO A 387 17.18 -30.16 -4.89
N GLY A 388 16.88 -30.06 -6.19
CA GLY A 388 15.52 -30.15 -6.70
C GLY A 388 14.76 -31.43 -6.32
N GLU A 389 15.44 -32.59 -6.27
CA GLU A 389 14.81 -33.84 -5.80
C GLU A 389 14.48 -33.82 -4.30
N GLU A 390 15.34 -33.22 -3.47
CA GLU A 390 15.11 -33.08 -2.03
C GLU A 390 14.00 -32.06 -1.75
N MET A 391 13.96 -30.95 -2.51
CA MET A 391 12.86 -30.00 -2.45
C MET A 391 11.53 -30.65 -2.81
N ARG A 392 11.48 -31.41 -3.90
CA ARG A 392 10.26 -32.15 -4.26
C ARG A 392 9.83 -33.12 -3.17
N ALA A 393 10.77 -33.85 -2.57
CA ALA A 393 10.47 -34.76 -1.47
C ALA A 393 9.93 -34.02 -0.23
N PHE A 394 10.52 -32.87 0.10
CA PHE A 394 10.06 -32.00 1.18
C PHE A 394 8.63 -31.49 0.93
N ILE A 395 8.37 -30.94 -0.26
CA ILE A 395 7.07 -30.38 -0.64
C ILE A 395 5.98 -31.46 -0.64
N ARG A 396 6.25 -32.65 -1.18
CA ARG A 396 5.30 -33.78 -1.14
C ARG A 396 5.08 -34.27 0.29
N GLY A 397 6.11 -34.21 1.14
CA GLY A 397 5.96 -34.45 2.56
C GLY A 397 5.00 -33.45 3.22
N LEU A 398 5.03 -32.17 2.84
CA LEU A 398 4.04 -31.18 3.29
C LEU A 398 2.63 -31.55 2.82
N GLU A 399 2.47 -31.86 1.53
CA GLU A 399 1.19 -32.24 0.92
C GLU A 399 0.58 -33.48 1.58
N GLU A 400 1.37 -34.54 1.84
CA GLU A 400 0.94 -35.75 2.55
C GLU A 400 0.42 -35.46 3.97
N ASN A 401 0.88 -34.36 4.58
CA ASN A 401 0.42 -33.87 5.88
C ASN A 401 -0.69 -32.81 5.76
N GLY A 402 -1.21 -32.55 4.55
CA GLY A 402 -2.24 -31.53 4.29
C GLY A 402 -1.73 -30.10 4.42
N GLN A 403 -0.43 -29.88 4.27
CA GLN A 403 0.23 -28.57 4.32
C GLN A 403 0.58 -28.09 2.90
N HIS A 404 0.86 -26.80 2.76
CA HIS A 404 1.08 -26.13 1.48
C HIS A 404 2.49 -25.50 1.43
N TYR A 405 2.97 -25.25 0.21
CA TYR A 405 4.26 -24.62 -0.02
C TYR A 405 4.12 -23.37 -0.89
N VAL A 406 4.76 -22.27 -0.49
CA VAL A 406 4.73 -20.99 -1.21
C VAL A 406 6.16 -20.42 -1.31
N PRO A 407 6.78 -20.41 -2.52
CA PRO A 407 8.05 -19.74 -2.75
C PRO A 407 7.85 -18.26 -3.11
N ILE A 408 8.90 -17.47 -2.88
CA ILE A 408 9.05 -16.11 -3.44
C ILE A 408 9.42 -16.18 -4.93
N VAL A 409 9.07 -15.14 -5.69
CA VAL A 409 9.54 -14.80 -7.03
C VAL A 409 9.70 -13.28 -7.09
N ASP A 410 10.87 -12.82 -7.52
CA ASP A 410 11.16 -11.39 -7.63
C ASP A 410 10.80 -10.84 -9.03
N ALA A 411 10.59 -9.53 -9.11
CA ALA A 411 10.26 -8.86 -10.38
C ALA A 411 11.42 -8.82 -11.41
N ALA A 412 12.66 -9.11 -10.98
CA ALA A 412 13.86 -8.82 -11.76
C ALA A 412 14.67 -10.08 -12.09
N VAL A 413 14.93 -10.32 -13.37
CA VAL A 413 15.63 -11.51 -13.85
C VAL A 413 17.13 -11.23 -13.97
N ALA A 414 17.96 -12.11 -13.42
CA ALA A 414 19.41 -11.98 -13.51
C ALA A 414 19.91 -11.91 -14.96
N LYS A 415 20.80 -10.96 -15.25
CA LYS A 415 21.43 -10.83 -16.56
C LYS A 415 22.62 -11.80 -16.68
N VAL A 416 22.71 -12.50 -17.82
CA VAL A 416 23.82 -13.41 -18.10
C VAL A 416 25.12 -12.64 -18.33
N VAL A 417 26.20 -13.03 -17.65
CA VAL A 417 27.49 -12.32 -17.66
C VAL A 417 28.26 -12.56 -18.97
N ASN A 418 28.26 -13.78 -19.48
CA ASN A 418 28.97 -14.19 -20.69
C ASN A 418 28.41 -15.51 -21.24
N ALA A 419 28.90 -15.96 -22.41
CA ALA A 419 28.38 -17.16 -23.09
C ALA A 419 28.57 -18.49 -22.33
N SER A 420 29.38 -18.54 -21.26
CA SER A 420 29.52 -19.73 -20.41
C SER A 420 28.64 -19.71 -19.16
N ASP A 421 28.00 -18.57 -18.87
CA ASP A 421 27.00 -18.43 -17.84
C ASP A 421 25.63 -18.82 -18.42
N ILE A 422 25.15 -20.02 -18.08
CA ILE A 422 23.92 -20.59 -18.65
C ILE A 422 22.77 -20.29 -17.69
N TYR A 423 21.80 -19.52 -18.16
CA TYR A 423 20.61 -19.17 -17.40
C TYR A 423 19.42 -19.01 -18.34
N ASP A 424 18.67 -20.11 -18.49
CA ASP A 424 17.61 -20.26 -19.49
C ASP A 424 16.50 -19.19 -19.38
N PRO A 425 16.02 -18.77 -18.18
CA PRO A 425 15.02 -17.71 -18.08
C PRO A 425 15.44 -16.42 -18.78
N TYR A 426 16.70 -15.99 -18.61
CA TYR A 426 17.24 -14.82 -19.29
C TYR A 426 17.38 -15.06 -20.80
N THR A 427 18.05 -16.14 -21.20
CA THR A 427 18.26 -16.45 -22.62
C THR A 427 16.94 -16.53 -23.38
N ARG A 428 15.95 -17.21 -22.80
CA ARG A 428 14.62 -17.38 -23.40
C ARG A 428 13.87 -16.05 -23.50
N GLY A 429 13.92 -15.21 -22.48
CA GLY A 429 13.28 -13.89 -22.56
C GLY A 429 13.95 -12.96 -23.57
N THR A 430 15.28 -13.04 -23.74
CA THR A 430 15.98 -12.29 -24.80
C THR A 430 15.59 -12.80 -26.20
N GLU A 431 15.42 -14.10 -26.40
CA GLU A 431 14.93 -14.67 -27.67
C GLU A 431 13.51 -14.19 -28.03
N LEU A 432 12.68 -13.98 -27.02
CA LEU A 432 11.29 -13.57 -27.16
C LEU A 432 11.10 -12.04 -27.09
N ASP A 433 12.17 -11.27 -26.90
CA ASP A 433 12.18 -9.81 -26.78
C ASP A 433 11.21 -9.28 -25.69
N VAL A 434 11.26 -9.90 -24.50
CA VAL A 434 10.32 -9.59 -23.38
C VAL A 434 10.88 -8.62 -22.35
N TRP A 435 12.04 -8.01 -22.58
CA TRP A 435 12.70 -7.13 -21.62
C TRP A 435 12.35 -5.66 -21.86
N LEU A 436 12.22 -4.92 -20.75
CA LEU A 436 12.15 -3.46 -20.76
C LEU A 436 13.39 -2.86 -21.43
N LYS A 437 13.23 -1.72 -22.11
CA LYS A 437 14.30 -1.06 -22.87
C LYS A 437 14.58 0.36 -22.39
N ASN A 438 15.82 0.81 -22.59
CA ASN A 438 16.18 2.21 -22.51
C ASN A 438 15.57 2.99 -23.70
N PRO A 439 15.49 4.33 -23.62
CA PRO A 439 14.96 5.17 -24.72
C PRO A 439 15.65 4.98 -26.08
N ASP A 440 16.91 4.54 -26.08
CA ASP A 440 17.69 4.30 -27.31
C ASP A 440 17.45 2.91 -27.91
N GLY A 441 16.56 2.11 -27.32
CA GLY A 441 16.22 0.75 -27.72
C GLY A 441 17.19 -0.31 -27.20
N SER A 442 18.23 0.05 -26.44
CA SER A 442 19.08 -0.92 -25.75
C SER A 442 18.35 -1.58 -24.57
N GLU A 443 18.74 -2.80 -24.22
CA GLU A 443 18.18 -3.53 -23.08
C GLU A 443 18.37 -2.73 -21.77
N TYR A 444 17.30 -2.60 -20.98
CA TYR A 444 17.36 -1.92 -19.69
C TYR A 444 18.05 -2.80 -18.66
N VAL A 445 19.03 -2.26 -17.95
CA VAL A 445 19.78 -2.98 -16.91
C VAL A 445 19.62 -2.27 -15.57
N GLY A 446 19.08 -2.97 -14.58
CA GLY A 446 19.07 -2.54 -13.18
C GLY A 446 19.93 -3.45 -12.30
N GLN A 447 19.71 -3.37 -10.98
CA GLN A 447 20.41 -4.21 -10.02
C GLN A 447 19.46 -4.60 -8.89
N VAL A 448 19.36 -5.89 -8.56
CA VAL A 448 18.59 -6.39 -7.39
C VAL A 448 19.42 -7.49 -6.70
N TRP A 449 18.79 -8.56 -6.19
CA TRP A 449 19.44 -9.62 -5.42
C TRP A 449 20.53 -10.38 -6.18
N PRO A 450 20.36 -10.78 -7.46
CA PRO A 450 21.40 -11.51 -8.19
C PRO A 450 22.49 -10.61 -8.79
N GLY A 451 22.62 -9.36 -8.32
CA GLY A 451 23.44 -8.34 -8.96
C GLY A 451 22.68 -7.71 -10.13
N TYR A 452 23.29 -7.64 -11.30
CA TYR A 452 22.69 -6.95 -12.46
C TYR A 452 21.53 -7.74 -13.07
N THR A 453 20.43 -7.04 -13.33
CA THR A 453 19.16 -7.63 -13.75
C THR A 453 18.57 -6.93 -14.96
N VAL A 454 17.69 -7.64 -15.63
CA VAL A 454 16.70 -7.09 -16.57
C VAL A 454 15.31 -7.21 -15.95
N PHE A 455 14.37 -6.43 -16.45
CA PHE A 455 12.99 -6.45 -16.00
C PHE A 455 12.13 -6.95 -17.15
N PRO A 456 11.21 -7.91 -16.92
CA PRO A 456 10.16 -8.23 -17.87
C PRO A 456 9.45 -6.95 -18.33
N ASP A 457 8.83 -6.99 -19.49
CA ASP A 457 7.95 -5.93 -19.98
C ASP A 457 6.56 -6.51 -20.18
N TRP A 458 5.64 -6.26 -19.24
CA TRP A 458 4.27 -6.78 -19.30
C TRP A 458 3.46 -6.26 -20.51
N TYR A 459 3.98 -5.28 -21.26
CA TYR A 459 3.37 -4.79 -22.51
C TYR A 459 3.94 -5.45 -23.76
N ALA A 460 4.99 -6.25 -23.64
CA ALA A 460 5.52 -7.03 -24.77
C ALA A 460 4.66 -8.28 -25.04
N GLU A 461 4.50 -8.61 -26.33
CA GLU A 461 3.57 -9.64 -26.82
C GLU A 461 3.77 -11.03 -26.18
N HIS A 462 5.02 -11.37 -25.83
CA HIS A 462 5.40 -12.72 -25.43
C HIS A 462 5.68 -12.88 -23.93
N THR A 463 5.53 -11.82 -23.12
CA THR A 463 5.91 -11.84 -21.70
C THR A 463 5.07 -12.81 -20.87
N GLN A 464 3.75 -12.85 -21.08
CA GLN A 464 2.87 -13.84 -20.42
C GLN A 464 3.32 -15.28 -20.69
N ALA A 465 3.62 -15.60 -21.96
CA ALA A 465 4.00 -16.95 -22.36
C ALA A 465 5.36 -17.33 -21.77
N TRP A 466 6.33 -16.40 -21.78
CA TRP A 466 7.63 -16.57 -21.14
C TRP A 466 7.49 -16.80 -19.62
N TRP A 467 6.69 -15.99 -18.92
CA TRP A 467 6.46 -16.12 -17.48
C TRP A 467 5.84 -17.48 -17.12
N THR A 468 4.85 -17.91 -17.92
CA THR A 468 4.19 -19.22 -17.77
C THR A 468 5.19 -20.36 -18.00
N GLU A 469 6.03 -20.25 -19.03
CA GLU A 469 7.07 -21.24 -19.34
C GLU A 469 8.11 -21.33 -18.22
N ALA A 470 8.57 -20.20 -17.68
CA ALA A 470 9.55 -20.13 -16.61
C ALA A 470 9.06 -20.80 -15.32
N LEU A 471 7.86 -20.43 -14.84
CA LEU A 471 7.26 -21.03 -13.65
C LEU A 471 6.99 -22.53 -13.82
N ARG A 472 6.53 -22.96 -15.00
CA ARG A 472 6.31 -24.38 -15.30
C ARG A 472 7.62 -25.17 -15.29
N ASN A 473 8.66 -24.65 -15.91
CA ASN A 473 9.98 -25.31 -15.96
C ASN A 473 10.60 -25.39 -14.57
N TRP A 474 10.45 -24.34 -13.75
CA TRP A 474 10.91 -24.34 -12.38
C TRP A 474 10.17 -25.36 -11.50
N SER A 475 8.85 -25.44 -11.64
CA SER A 475 8.08 -26.50 -10.97
C SER A 475 8.52 -27.91 -11.39
N ALA A 476 8.80 -28.08 -12.69
CA ALA A 476 9.32 -29.32 -13.22
C ALA A 476 10.74 -29.66 -12.71
N SER A 477 11.54 -28.68 -12.28
CA SER A 477 12.89 -28.91 -11.76
C SER A 477 12.94 -29.39 -10.30
N GLY A 478 11.85 -29.23 -9.54
CA GLY A 478 11.76 -29.73 -8.16
C GLY A 478 10.89 -28.90 -7.24
N VAL A 479 10.63 -27.65 -7.59
CA VAL A 479 9.93 -26.69 -6.72
C VAL A 479 8.44 -26.66 -7.07
N GLU A 480 7.72 -27.72 -6.71
CA GLU A 480 6.25 -27.75 -6.75
C GLU A 480 5.70 -26.69 -5.77
N PHE A 481 4.58 -26.01 -6.08
CA PHE A 481 4.04 -24.94 -5.22
C PHE A 481 2.52 -24.88 -5.24
N SER A 482 1.93 -24.40 -4.13
CA SER A 482 0.48 -24.22 -3.96
C SER A 482 0.02 -22.77 -4.19
N GLY A 483 0.97 -21.83 -4.23
CA GLY A 483 0.77 -20.41 -4.48
C GLY A 483 2.10 -19.71 -4.65
N ILE A 484 2.08 -18.41 -5.00
CA ILE A 484 3.29 -17.62 -5.29
C ILE A 484 3.32 -16.35 -4.44
N TRP A 485 4.50 -16.01 -3.96
CA TRP A 485 4.78 -14.71 -3.35
C TRP A 485 5.55 -13.85 -4.34
N LEU A 486 4.95 -12.75 -4.79
CA LEU A 486 5.59 -11.77 -5.67
C LEU A 486 6.20 -10.66 -4.82
N ASP A 487 7.48 -10.38 -5.01
CA ASP A 487 8.20 -9.36 -4.26
C ASP A 487 9.07 -8.47 -5.16
N MET A 488 9.55 -7.36 -4.61
CA MET A 488 10.42 -6.41 -5.31
C MET A 488 9.76 -5.75 -6.53
N ASN A 489 8.43 -5.72 -6.58
CA ASN A 489 7.65 -5.49 -7.79
C ASN A 489 6.98 -4.11 -7.89
N GLU A 490 7.52 -3.10 -7.21
CA GLU A 490 7.17 -1.70 -7.46
C GLU A 490 7.41 -1.22 -8.91
N ALA A 491 8.49 -1.57 -9.66
CA ALA A 491 9.63 -2.46 -9.39
C ALA A 491 10.80 -1.80 -8.67
N SER A 492 11.33 -2.52 -7.69
CA SER A 492 12.54 -2.11 -6.97
C SER A 492 13.79 -2.27 -7.83
N SER A 493 14.72 -1.33 -7.68
CA SER A 493 16.07 -1.39 -8.27
C SER A 493 17.06 -0.72 -7.32
N PHE A 494 18.20 -1.36 -7.09
CA PHE A 494 19.30 -0.81 -6.30
C PHE A 494 20.16 0.20 -7.08
N CYS A 495 19.96 0.26 -8.40
CA CYS A 495 20.41 1.40 -9.20
C CYS A 495 19.37 2.52 -9.11
N ASP A 496 19.85 3.76 -9.12
CA ASP A 496 19.01 4.92 -9.33
C ASP A 496 18.65 5.00 -10.82
N GLY A 497 17.48 4.45 -11.17
CA GLY A 497 17.09 4.18 -12.54
C GLY A 497 17.94 3.08 -13.19
N SER A 498 18.42 3.34 -14.40
CA SER A 498 19.22 2.38 -15.18
C SER A 498 20.67 2.38 -14.70
N CYS A 499 21.27 1.20 -14.53
CA CYS A 499 22.70 1.07 -14.30
C CYS A 499 23.52 1.44 -15.56
N GLY A 500 22.87 1.60 -16.71
CA GLY A 500 23.47 2.01 -17.97
C GLY A 500 23.98 0.87 -18.84
N SER A 501 24.31 1.20 -20.09
CA SER A 501 24.76 0.24 -21.11
C SER A 501 26.28 0.09 -21.12
N GLY A 502 26.77 -1.13 -21.31
CA GLY A 502 28.22 -1.43 -21.43
C GLY A 502 28.99 -1.45 -20.10
N ILE A 503 28.29 -1.56 -18.98
CA ILE A 503 28.87 -1.71 -17.64
C ILE A 503 29.51 -3.09 -17.44
N ASP A 504 30.46 -3.18 -16.50
CA ASP A 504 31.02 -4.45 -16.05
C ASP A 504 30.03 -5.17 -15.14
N ILE A 505 29.37 -6.19 -15.70
CA ILE A 505 28.36 -7.00 -15.02
C ILE A 505 28.94 -8.24 -14.31
N SER A 506 30.26 -8.33 -14.15
CA SER A 506 30.89 -9.50 -13.51
C SER A 506 30.56 -9.66 -12.03
N ASN A 507 30.10 -8.60 -11.36
CA ASN A 507 29.64 -8.67 -9.98
C ASN A 507 28.18 -9.13 -9.90
N THR A 508 27.96 -10.32 -9.34
CA THR A 508 26.65 -10.97 -9.20
C THR A 508 26.10 -10.90 -7.78
N THR A 509 26.59 -9.97 -6.95
CA THR A 509 26.06 -9.75 -5.59
C THR A 509 25.37 -8.39 -5.49
N PRO A 510 24.47 -8.20 -4.50
CA PRO A 510 23.93 -6.88 -4.19
C PRO A 510 25.04 -5.86 -3.87
N PRO A 511 24.78 -4.55 -4.05
CA PRO A 511 25.78 -3.50 -3.83
C PRO A 511 26.02 -3.19 -2.34
N PHE A 512 25.39 -3.92 -1.42
CA PHE A 512 25.49 -3.74 0.02
C PHE A 512 25.72 -5.07 0.75
N ILE A 513 26.21 -4.97 2.00
CA ILE A 513 26.45 -6.14 2.85
C ILE A 513 25.11 -6.61 3.44
N LEU A 514 24.74 -7.85 3.16
CA LEU A 514 23.50 -8.44 3.67
C LEU A 514 23.46 -8.46 5.21
N PRO A 515 22.29 -8.21 5.82
CA PRO A 515 22.09 -8.33 7.26
C PRO A 515 22.58 -9.68 7.82
N GLY A 516 23.27 -9.63 8.96
CA GLY A 516 23.86 -10.79 9.63
C GLY A 516 25.25 -11.22 9.12
N LEU A 517 25.75 -10.65 8.02
CA LEU A 517 27.14 -10.88 7.58
C LEU A 517 28.14 -9.99 8.37
N PRO A 518 29.44 -10.34 8.39
CA PRO A 518 30.47 -9.50 8.97
C PRO A 518 30.41 -8.07 8.41
N GLY A 519 30.22 -7.08 9.30
CA GLY A 519 30.07 -5.67 8.92
C GLY A 519 28.63 -5.16 8.86
N SER A 520 27.62 -6.04 8.95
CA SER A 520 26.19 -5.67 9.00
C SER A 520 25.41 -6.49 10.06
N PRO A 521 25.80 -6.44 11.35
CA PRO A 521 25.10 -7.20 12.39
C PRO A 521 23.73 -6.59 12.71
N VAL A 522 22.71 -7.43 12.90
CA VAL A 522 21.39 -6.99 13.39
C VAL A 522 21.45 -6.82 14.91
N THR A 523 21.44 -5.57 15.37
CA THR A 523 21.65 -5.24 16.79
C THR A 523 20.49 -4.48 17.43
N SER A 524 19.49 -4.07 16.66
CA SER A 524 18.26 -3.45 17.18
C SER A 524 17.39 -4.48 17.92
N PHE A 525 16.68 -4.01 18.93
CA PHE A 525 15.70 -4.74 19.74
C PHE A 525 14.50 -3.83 20.01
N PRO A 526 13.36 -4.37 20.51
CA PRO A 526 12.16 -3.59 20.77
C PRO A 526 12.38 -2.47 21.80
N GLU A 527 11.51 -1.47 21.77
CA GLU A 527 11.60 -0.31 22.64
C GLU A 527 11.64 -0.72 24.12
N GLY A 528 12.67 -0.25 24.82
CA GLY A 528 12.87 -0.54 26.23
C GLY A 528 13.63 -1.82 26.53
N TYR A 529 13.96 -2.67 25.56
CA TYR A 529 14.76 -3.88 25.75
C TYR A 529 16.22 -3.58 26.17
N ASN A 530 16.77 -4.32 27.14
CA ASN A 530 18.16 -4.20 27.57
C ASN A 530 18.97 -5.46 27.22
N SER A 531 19.76 -5.39 26.14
CA SER A 531 20.55 -6.51 25.62
C SER A 531 21.71 -6.99 26.51
N THR A 532 22.05 -6.26 27.58
CA THR A 532 23.07 -6.67 28.58
C THR A 532 22.51 -7.38 29.81
N LEU A 533 21.20 -7.34 30.02
CA LEU A 533 20.51 -8.00 31.13
C LEU A 533 19.63 -9.11 30.55
N TRP A 534 20.14 -10.34 30.49
CA TRP A 534 19.40 -11.48 29.97
C TRP A 534 18.15 -11.76 30.85
N GLY A 535 16.94 -11.63 30.29
CA GLY A 535 15.66 -11.90 30.97
C GLY A 535 14.44 -11.32 30.26
N THR A 536 13.23 -11.76 30.66
CA THR A 536 11.94 -11.19 30.23
C THR A 536 11.84 -9.73 30.62
N SER A 537 11.59 -8.87 29.63
CA SER A 537 11.34 -7.42 29.71
C SER A 537 12.54 -6.52 30.03
N GLY A 538 12.74 -5.53 29.16
CA GLY A 538 13.48 -4.34 29.48
C GLY A 538 12.54 -3.22 29.98
N ASN A 539 13.14 -2.20 30.60
CA ASN A 539 12.47 -1.14 31.34
C ASN A 539 12.74 0.20 30.63
N ILE A 540 11.72 0.89 30.11
CA ILE A 540 11.81 2.32 29.78
C ILE A 540 10.51 3.08 30.07
N SER A 541 10.79 4.30 30.51
CA SER A 541 9.92 5.42 30.86
C SER A 541 9.12 6.00 29.70
N VAL A 542 7.88 6.35 30.03
CA VAL A 542 6.96 7.28 29.34
C VAL A 542 7.69 8.54 28.85
N ASN A 543 7.77 8.70 27.53
CA ASN A 543 7.65 9.96 26.78
C ASN A 543 7.89 9.67 25.29
N GLY A 544 6.94 9.01 24.64
CA GLY A 544 7.02 8.60 23.22
C GLY A 544 7.31 9.78 22.28
N MET A 545 8.58 10.07 22.07
CA MET A 545 9.06 11.12 21.19
C MET A 545 9.98 10.52 20.14
N LEU A 546 9.62 10.84 18.90
CA LEU A 546 10.27 10.53 17.64
C LEU A 546 11.77 10.89 17.66
N THR A 547 12.63 10.00 17.16
CA THR A 547 14.06 10.29 16.91
C THR A 547 14.48 10.19 15.44
N TYR A 548 13.55 10.07 14.50
CA TYR A 548 13.85 10.19 13.07
C TYR A 548 13.28 11.49 12.51
N GLY A 549 14.14 12.30 11.90
CA GLY A 549 13.74 13.52 11.22
C GLY A 549 12.95 13.17 9.96
N THR A 550 11.71 13.65 9.89
CA THR A 550 10.82 13.58 8.73
C THR A 550 11.25 14.58 7.67
N GLY A 551 12.39 14.33 7.02
CA GLY A 551 12.84 15.14 5.90
C GLY A 551 12.27 14.61 4.60
N ARG A 552 11.24 15.26 4.05
CA ARG A 552 10.82 15.01 2.66
C ARG A 552 11.81 15.70 1.74
N LYS A 553 12.47 14.93 0.87
CA LYS A 553 13.46 15.47 -0.06
C LYS A 553 12.81 15.79 -1.40
N ARG A 554 13.37 16.75 -2.11
CA ARG A 554 12.99 17.10 -3.49
C ARG A 554 14.13 16.75 -4.42
N ALA A 555 13.80 16.24 -5.62
CA ALA A 555 14.78 16.07 -6.68
C ALA A 555 15.41 17.42 -7.09
N PRO A 556 16.74 17.49 -7.35
CA PRO A 556 17.35 18.63 -8.04
C PRO A 556 16.92 18.68 -9.53
N GLU A 557 16.97 19.86 -10.15
CA GLU A 557 16.59 20.11 -11.57
C GLU A 557 17.31 19.15 -12.56
N GLY A 558 16.58 18.61 -13.53
CA GLY A 558 17.07 17.63 -14.52
C GLY A 558 16.18 17.52 -15.77
N ASP A 559 16.38 16.51 -16.61
CA ASP A 559 15.56 16.29 -17.83
C ASP A 559 14.08 16.06 -17.47
N GLU A 560 13.15 16.69 -18.21
CA GLU A 560 11.72 16.82 -17.89
C GLU A 560 10.97 15.51 -17.60
N ILE A 561 11.45 14.37 -18.11
CA ILE A 561 10.84 13.06 -17.87
C ILE A 561 11.33 12.41 -16.56
N ASN A 562 12.61 12.60 -16.21
CA ASN A 562 13.23 12.02 -15.02
C ASN A 562 13.15 12.93 -13.80
N VAL A 563 13.00 14.23 -14.04
CA VAL A 563 12.75 15.27 -13.03
C VAL A 563 11.62 16.16 -13.58
N PRO A 564 10.36 15.77 -13.35
CA PRO A 564 9.23 16.57 -13.82
C PRO A 564 9.25 17.98 -13.20
N PRO A 565 8.74 19.01 -13.91
CA PRO A 565 8.79 20.39 -13.40
C PRO A 565 8.06 20.55 -12.05
N TYR A 566 6.91 19.89 -11.90
CA TYR A 566 6.35 19.59 -10.58
C TYR A 566 6.94 18.29 -10.07
N THR A 567 7.65 18.34 -8.95
CA THR A 567 8.16 17.15 -8.28
C THR A 567 7.17 16.74 -7.19
N VAL A 568 6.56 15.57 -7.35
CA VAL A 568 5.77 14.95 -6.27
C VAL A 568 6.61 14.78 -5.01
N HIS A 569 5.97 14.65 -3.86
CA HIS A 569 6.65 14.52 -2.56
C HIS A 569 7.15 13.09 -2.33
N ASN A 570 7.83 12.50 -3.32
CA ASN A 570 8.51 11.22 -3.15
C ASN A 570 9.63 11.41 -2.11
N ALA A 571 9.66 10.59 -1.07
CA ALA A 571 10.49 10.86 0.11
C ALA A 571 12.00 10.97 -0.19
N GLU A 572 12.50 10.22 -1.17
CA GLU A 572 13.90 10.27 -1.64
C GLU A 572 14.14 11.27 -2.80
N GLY A 573 13.15 12.10 -3.11
CA GLY A 573 13.23 13.18 -4.09
C GLY A 573 13.01 12.73 -5.53
N ARG A 574 13.97 12.02 -6.13
CA ARG A 574 13.87 11.57 -7.55
C ARG A 574 12.98 10.35 -7.67
N LEU A 575 12.22 10.26 -8.76
CA LEU A 575 11.27 9.17 -9.02
C LEU A 575 11.95 7.81 -9.27
N SER A 576 13.19 7.83 -9.77
CA SER A 576 13.99 6.65 -10.10
C SER A 576 14.75 6.04 -8.93
N VAL A 577 14.68 6.62 -7.73
CA VAL A 577 15.41 6.11 -6.56
C VAL A 577 14.64 4.92 -5.99
N HIS A 578 15.29 3.77 -5.90
CA HIS A 578 14.65 2.49 -5.53
C HIS A 578 13.54 2.08 -6.53
N ALA A 579 13.68 2.48 -7.79
CA ALA A 579 12.69 2.27 -8.84
C ALA A 579 13.34 2.21 -10.24
N LEU A 580 12.55 1.85 -11.24
CA LEU A 580 12.95 1.94 -12.64
C LEU A 580 13.08 3.40 -13.10
N ALA A 581 13.88 3.65 -14.14
CA ALA A 581 13.98 4.98 -14.72
C ALA A 581 12.67 5.34 -15.41
N THR A 582 12.11 6.50 -15.11
CA THR A 582 10.84 6.98 -15.66
C THR A 582 10.84 7.15 -17.19
N ASN A 583 12.02 7.25 -17.81
CA ASN A 583 12.16 7.27 -19.26
C ASN A 583 12.37 5.89 -19.90
N ALA A 584 12.40 4.81 -19.11
CA ALA A 584 12.39 3.45 -19.67
C ALA A 584 11.13 3.28 -20.54
N THR A 585 11.29 2.54 -21.63
CA THR A 585 10.30 2.47 -22.71
C THR A 585 9.85 1.02 -22.88
N HIS A 586 8.55 0.81 -22.74
CA HIS A 586 7.88 -0.45 -23.00
C HIS A 586 7.74 -0.72 -24.50
N ALA A 587 7.47 -1.96 -24.88
CA ALA A 587 7.42 -2.43 -26.26
C ALA A 587 6.36 -1.73 -27.12
N ASP A 588 5.28 -1.23 -26.51
CA ASP A 588 4.23 -0.46 -27.18
C ASP A 588 4.55 1.05 -27.29
N GLY A 589 5.69 1.49 -26.76
CA GLY A 589 6.14 2.88 -26.71
C GLY A 589 5.73 3.64 -25.44
N THR A 590 5.00 3.00 -24.53
CA THR A 590 4.65 3.56 -23.22
C THR A 590 5.90 3.86 -22.41
N LEU A 591 5.90 4.98 -21.69
CA LEU A 591 6.96 5.32 -20.75
C LEU A 591 6.67 4.74 -19.37
N GLU A 592 7.71 4.28 -18.69
CA GLU A 592 7.64 3.83 -17.30
C GLU A 592 7.03 4.93 -16.40
N LEU A 593 7.24 6.23 -16.69
CA LEU A 593 6.63 7.34 -15.96
C LEU A 593 5.11 7.20 -15.73
N VAL A 594 4.37 6.62 -16.69
CA VAL A 594 2.91 6.46 -16.63
C VAL A 594 2.47 5.02 -16.33
N ALA A 595 3.37 4.05 -16.50
CA ALA A 595 3.14 2.63 -16.22
C ALA A 595 3.61 2.19 -14.84
N HIS A 596 4.47 2.96 -14.17
CA HIS A 596 5.18 2.61 -12.94
C HIS A 596 4.27 2.03 -11.86
N ASN A 597 3.23 2.78 -11.49
CA ASN A 597 2.28 2.38 -10.45
C ASN A 597 1.42 1.15 -10.84
N LEU A 598 1.54 0.65 -12.07
CA LEU A 598 0.83 -0.53 -12.57
C LEU A 598 1.76 -1.73 -12.74
N TRP A 599 3.06 -1.60 -12.47
CA TRP A 599 4.02 -2.64 -12.77
C TRP A 599 3.74 -3.95 -12.03
N GLY A 600 3.62 -3.89 -10.70
CA GLY A 600 3.19 -5.04 -9.88
C GLY A 600 1.81 -5.57 -10.25
N ALA A 601 0.86 -4.67 -10.55
CA ALA A 601 -0.50 -5.05 -10.95
C ALA A 601 -0.54 -5.91 -12.22
N MET A 602 0.37 -5.65 -13.16
CA MET A 602 0.49 -6.41 -14.40
C MET A 602 1.22 -7.75 -14.19
N GLU A 603 2.18 -7.81 -13.27
CA GLU A 603 2.82 -9.07 -12.83
C GLU A 603 1.83 -10.01 -12.14
N GLU A 604 0.99 -9.46 -11.25
CA GLU A 604 -0.06 -10.18 -10.54
C GLU A 604 -1.07 -10.78 -11.50
N TYR A 605 -1.49 -10.01 -12.50
CA TYR A 605 -2.35 -10.50 -13.58
C TYR A 605 -1.69 -11.65 -14.34
N ALA A 606 -0.41 -11.49 -14.71
CA ALA A 606 0.32 -12.50 -15.45
C ALA A 606 0.46 -13.81 -14.65
N THR A 607 0.81 -13.68 -13.37
CA THR A 607 0.95 -14.81 -12.43
C THR A 607 -0.39 -15.48 -12.16
N TYR A 608 -1.48 -14.73 -12.01
CA TYR A 608 -2.82 -15.28 -11.84
C TYR A 608 -3.24 -16.15 -13.03
N ASN A 609 -3.03 -15.68 -14.25
CA ASN A 609 -3.31 -16.46 -15.45
C ASN A 609 -2.41 -17.70 -15.57
N THR A 610 -1.13 -17.58 -15.23
CA THR A 610 -0.21 -18.72 -15.17
C THR A 610 -0.71 -19.80 -14.21
N LEU A 611 -1.14 -19.41 -13.01
CA LEU A 611 -1.64 -20.35 -12.00
C LEU A 611 -2.94 -21.04 -12.45
N LEU A 612 -3.85 -20.31 -13.11
CA LEU A 612 -5.05 -20.92 -13.70
C LEU A 612 -4.72 -21.92 -14.82
N GLU A 613 -3.67 -21.67 -15.60
CA GLU A 613 -3.21 -22.58 -16.65
C GLU A 613 -2.50 -23.82 -16.07
N MET A 614 -1.68 -23.63 -15.04
CA MET A 614 -0.91 -24.71 -14.40
C MET A 614 -1.78 -25.62 -13.54
N PHE A 615 -2.76 -25.05 -12.83
CA PHE A 615 -3.63 -25.74 -11.88
C PHE A 615 -5.10 -25.54 -12.24
N PRO A 616 -5.56 -26.12 -13.36
CA PRO A 616 -6.91 -25.89 -13.85
C PRO A 616 -7.95 -26.39 -12.86
N GLY A 617 -8.85 -25.50 -12.47
CA GLY A 617 -9.90 -25.78 -11.49
C GLY A 617 -9.51 -25.46 -10.06
N GLU A 618 -8.27 -25.07 -9.76
CA GLU A 618 -7.86 -24.62 -8.42
C GLU A 618 -7.83 -23.10 -8.33
N ARG A 619 -8.19 -22.56 -7.16
CA ARG A 619 -8.11 -21.11 -6.91
C ARG A 619 -6.65 -20.70 -6.73
N PRO A 620 -6.14 -19.75 -7.53
CA PRO A 620 -4.82 -19.20 -7.33
C PRO A 620 -4.69 -18.56 -5.94
N PHE A 621 -3.50 -18.69 -5.35
CA PHE A 621 -3.08 -17.93 -4.17
C PHE A 621 -1.84 -17.14 -4.52
N ILE A 622 -1.96 -15.81 -4.47
CA ILE A 622 -0.88 -14.87 -4.72
C ILE A 622 -0.85 -13.88 -3.56
N ILE A 623 0.35 -13.56 -3.08
CA ILE A 623 0.60 -12.45 -2.16
C ILE A 623 1.65 -11.56 -2.83
N SER A 624 1.34 -10.28 -3.02
CA SER A 624 2.17 -9.32 -3.77
C SER A 624 2.48 -8.08 -2.94
N ARG A 625 3.65 -7.47 -3.16
CA ARG A 625 4.08 -6.27 -2.44
C ARG A 625 3.45 -5.01 -3.02
N SER A 626 3.86 -4.63 -4.23
CA SER A 626 3.27 -3.52 -4.96
C SER A 626 1.82 -3.84 -5.30
N THR A 627 0.93 -2.87 -5.18
CA THR A 627 -0.50 -3.05 -5.51
C THR A 627 -1.08 -1.79 -6.14
N PHE A 628 -2.13 -1.97 -6.95
CA PHE A 628 -2.90 -0.87 -7.52
C PHE A 628 -4.41 -1.10 -7.33
N ALA A 629 -5.22 -0.05 -7.45
CA ALA A 629 -6.67 -0.19 -7.41
C ALA A 629 -7.19 -1.26 -8.39
N GLY A 630 -7.89 -2.27 -7.86
CA GLY A 630 -8.51 -3.35 -8.63
C GLY A 630 -7.74 -4.68 -8.65
N VAL A 631 -6.52 -4.75 -8.11
CA VAL A 631 -5.73 -5.99 -8.13
C VAL A 631 -6.20 -7.06 -7.16
N GLY A 632 -7.01 -6.71 -6.16
CA GLY A 632 -7.53 -7.66 -5.17
C GLY A 632 -8.38 -8.78 -5.75
N LYS A 633 -8.76 -8.69 -7.03
CA LYS A 633 -9.39 -9.79 -7.81
C LYS A 633 -8.43 -10.91 -8.21
N TRP A 634 -7.12 -10.73 -7.98
CA TRP A 634 -6.07 -11.71 -8.29
C TRP A 634 -5.18 -12.04 -7.10
N THR A 635 -4.85 -11.04 -6.28
CA THR A 635 -3.83 -11.18 -5.24
C THR A 635 -4.31 -10.70 -3.86
N GLY A 636 -3.70 -11.24 -2.81
CA GLY A 636 -3.60 -10.60 -1.51
C GLY A 636 -2.32 -9.79 -1.37
N HIS A 637 -2.05 -9.31 -0.15
CA HIS A 637 -0.94 -8.41 0.14
C HIS A 637 -0.40 -8.63 1.58
N TRP A 638 0.81 -8.17 1.87
CA TRP A 638 1.32 -7.99 3.23
C TRP A 638 1.89 -6.58 3.34
N LEU A 639 1.76 -5.97 4.51
CA LEU A 639 2.08 -4.55 4.73
C LEU A 639 3.58 -4.19 4.63
N GLY A 640 4.41 -5.04 4.02
CA GLY A 640 5.82 -4.73 3.79
C GLY A 640 6.79 -5.07 4.91
N ASP A 641 7.87 -4.32 4.94
CA ASP A 641 9.10 -4.56 5.70
C ASP A 641 9.07 -3.80 7.03
N ASN A 642 8.06 -4.11 7.84
CA ASN A 642 7.88 -3.50 9.15
C ASN A 642 9.03 -3.79 10.12
N PHE A 643 8.99 -3.19 11.30
CA PHE A 643 10.01 -3.36 12.32
C PHE A 643 9.49 -4.14 13.53
N SER A 644 10.35 -4.93 14.17
CA SER A 644 10.15 -5.59 15.47
C SER A 644 10.08 -4.56 16.61
N LEU A 645 9.05 -3.71 16.58
CA LEU A 645 8.79 -2.61 17.51
C LEU A 645 7.29 -2.61 17.88
N TRP A 646 6.96 -2.18 19.10
CA TRP A 646 5.56 -2.09 19.55
C TRP A 646 4.76 -1.08 18.75
N GLU A 647 5.40 0.00 18.30
CA GLU A 647 4.79 0.99 17.42
C GLU A 647 4.27 0.35 16.14
N TYR A 648 5.07 -0.49 15.47
CA TYR A 648 4.69 -1.15 14.22
C TYR A 648 3.60 -2.22 14.41
N MET A 649 3.55 -2.87 15.56
CA MET A 649 2.43 -3.74 15.92
C MET A 649 1.10 -2.95 15.94
N TYR A 650 1.10 -1.74 16.49
CA TYR A 650 -0.06 -0.85 16.46
C TYR A 650 -0.36 -0.33 15.04
N LEU A 651 0.66 0.18 14.33
CA LEU A 651 0.52 0.76 12.99
C LEU A 651 0.01 -0.28 11.97
N SER A 652 0.30 -1.56 12.17
CA SER A 652 -0.22 -2.63 11.30
C SER A 652 -1.76 -2.69 11.26
N ILE A 653 -2.46 -2.26 12.32
CA ILE A 653 -3.93 -2.27 12.37
C ILE A 653 -4.50 -1.28 11.35
N GLN A 654 -3.95 -0.06 11.26
CA GLN A 654 -4.42 0.90 10.27
C GLN A 654 -4.14 0.40 8.84
N GLY A 655 -3.00 -0.24 8.59
CA GLY A 655 -2.69 -0.85 7.29
C GLY A 655 -3.71 -1.92 6.91
N VAL A 656 -4.00 -2.86 7.83
CA VAL A 656 -5.04 -3.88 7.59
C VAL A 656 -6.37 -3.22 7.25
N LEU A 657 -6.81 -2.21 8.00
CA LEU A 657 -8.07 -1.50 7.75
C LEU A 657 -8.10 -0.77 6.40
N GLN A 658 -6.98 -0.16 5.98
CA GLN A 658 -6.86 0.52 4.68
C GLN A 658 -7.10 -0.45 3.52
N PHE A 659 -6.44 -1.61 3.53
CA PHE A 659 -6.54 -2.59 2.44
C PHE A 659 -7.94 -3.22 2.31
N GLN A 660 -8.73 -3.22 3.38
CA GLN A 660 -10.15 -3.59 3.29
C GLN A 660 -10.95 -2.60 2.42
N PHE A 661 -10.57 -1.32 2.42
CA PHE A 661 -11.22 -0.29 1.60
C PHE A 661 -10.68 -0.29 0.17
N PHE A 662 -9.49 -0.85 -0.06
CA PHE A 662 -8.86 -0.98 -1.38
C PHE A 662 -9.29 -2.24 -2.15
N MET A 663 -10.28 -2.97 -1.65
CA MET A 663 -10.75 -4.25 -2.22
C MET A 663 -9.67 -5.35 -2.23
N ILE A 664 -8.76 -5.34 -1.25
CA ILE A 664 -7.73 -6.37 -1.06
C ILE A 664 -7.87 -6.91 0.38
N PRO A 665 -8.90 -7.73 0.66
CA PRO A 665 -9.19 -8.17 2.02
C PRO A 665 -8.16 -9.14 2.58
N MET A 666 -7.43 -9.88 1.75
CA MET A 666 -6.40 -10.83 2.16
C MET A 666 -5.09 -10.10 2.45
N VAL A 667 -5.00 -9.47 3.63
CA VAL A 667 -3.86 -8.66 4.06
C VAL A 667 -3.30 -9.11 5.42
N SER A 668 -1.98 -9.06 5.60
CA SER A 668 -1.30 -9.45 6.84
C SER A 668 -0.72 -8.26 7.60
N ALA A 669 -0.88 -8.28 8.91
CA ALA A 669 -0.17 -7.43 9.87
C ALA A 669 1.15 -8.07 10.34
N GLN A 670 1.93 -8.66 9.43
CA GLN A 670 3.10 -9.52 9.66
C GLN A 670 3.87 -9.21 10.95
N ASP A 671 4.34 -10.23 11.67
CA ASP A 671 5.19 -9.98 12.83
C ASP A 671 6.55 -9.38 12.45
N GLY A 672 7.02 -8.42 13.25
CA GLY A 672 8.16 -7.57 12.96
C GLY A 672 9.28 -8.20 12.12
N PHE A 673 9.45 -7.73 10.89
CA PHE A 673 10.44 -8.23 9.93
C PHE A 673 11.85 -7.74 10.26
N ASN A 674 12.02 -6.41 10.40
CA ASN A 674 13.31 -5.78 10.64
C ASN A 674 13.67 -5.70 12.14
N GLY A 675 14.91 -6.08 12.48
CA GLY A 675 15.43 -6.05 13.85
C GLY A 675 15.15 -7.32 14.64
N ASN A 676 15.71 -7.42 15.85
CA ASN A 676 15.40 -8.55 16.74
C ASN A 676 14.07 -8.28 17.45
N THR A 677 13.18 -9.27 17.49
CA THR A 677 12.02 -9.25 18.38
C THR A 677 12.42 -9.59 19.83
N ASP A 678 11.44 -9.58 20.74
CA ASP A 678 11.56 -10.16 22.07
C ASP A 678 10.36 -11.06 22.42
N GLU A 679 10.46 -11.77 23.53
CA GLU A 679 9.42 -12.72 23.95
C GLU A 679 8.05 -12.06 24.16
N ASP A 680 7.97 -10.88 24.76
CA ASP A 680 6.68 -10.22 25.07
C ASP A 680 6.04 -9.67 23.78
N LEU A 681 6.83 -8.95 22.96
CA LEU A 681 6.36 -8.42 21.68
C LEU A 681 5.89 -9.55 20.76
N CYS A 682 6.72 -10.58 20.54
CA CYS A 682 6.35 -11.72 19.70
C CYS A 682 5.08 -12.42 20.21
N ASN A 683 4.95 -12.58 21.54
CA ASN A 683 3.76 -13.17 22.16
C ASN A 683 2.50 -12.34 21.88
N ARG A 684 2.56 -11.01 22.01
CA ARG A 684 1.40 -10.13 21.77
C ARG A 684 1.05 -10.01 20.30
N TRP A 685 2.07 -9.95 19.43
CA TRP A 685 1.86 -9.86 17.99
C TRP A 685 1.21 -11.13 17.44
N MET A 686 1.69 -12.31 17.85
CA MET A 686 1.10 -13.60 17.47
C MET A 686 -0.38 -13.70 17.87
N GLN A 687 -0.76 -13.16 19.04
CA GLN A 687 -2.16 -13.12 19.46
C GLN A 687 -3.00 -12.20 18.58
N MET A 688 -2.52 -10.99 18.29
CA MET A 688 -3.26 -9.99 17.50
C MET A 688 -3.38 -10.40 16.02
N ALA A 689 -2.28 -10.85 15.41
CA ALA A 689 -2.24 -11.27 14.01
C ALA A 689 -3.08 -12.54 13.72
N ALA A 690 -3.37 -13.36 14.74
CA ALA A 690 -4.32 -14.47 14.57
C ALA A 690 -5.74 -14.01 14.15
N PHE A 691 -6.05 -12.71 14.32
CA PHE A 691 -7.32 -12.11 13.93
C PHE A 691 -7.20 -11.17 12.72
N THR A 692 -6.10 -11.21 11.97
CA THR A 692 -5.98 -10.55 10.66
C THR A 692 -6.24 -11.53 9.51
N PRO A 693 -6.66 -11.08 8.31
CA PRO A 693 -7.11 -11.98 7.25
C PRO A 693 -6.02 -12.94 6.76
N PHE A 694 -4.80 -12.44 6.55
CA PHE A 694 -3.61 -13.25 6.28
C PHE A 694 -2.74 -13.30 7.54
N TYR A 695 -2.34 -14.51 7.97
CA TYR A 695 -1.64 -14.73 9.23
C TYR A 695 -0.30 -15.43 8.99
N ARG A 696 0.76 -14.63 8.85
CA ARG A 696 2.13 -15.10 8.54
C ARG A 696 3.14 -14.59 9.56
N ASN A 697 4.01 -15.49 10.04
CA ASN A 697 5.24 -15.14 10.74
C ASN A 697 6.41 -15.08 9.74
N HIS A 698 7.16 -13.98 9.73
CA HIS A 698 8.29 -13.76 8.82
C HIS A 698 9.33 -12.83 9.44
N ASN A 699 10.60 -12.97 9.08
CA ASN A 699 11.69 -12.24 9.71
C ASN A 699 12.88 -12.08 8.76
N VAL A 700 13.62 -10.99 8.93
CA VAL A 700 14.84 -10.66 8.19
C VAL A 700 15.99 -11.63 8.53
N ARG A 701 16.90 -11.78 7.58
CA ARG A 701 18.16 -12.51 7.76
C ARG A 701 19.01 -11.85 8.85
N GLY A 702 19.69 -12.68 9.64
CA GLY A 702 20.63 -12.22 10.66
C GLY A 702 20.00 -11.75 11.97
N ALA A 703 18.70 -11.47 12.01
CA ALA A 703 17.96 -11.29 13.27
C ALA A 703 17.84 -12.62 14.02
N ILE A 704 17.56 -12.58 15.33
CA ILE A 704 17.25 -13.78 16.10
C ILE A 704 16.03 -14.51 15.51
N PRO A 705 16.00 -15.85 15.53
CA PRO A 705 14.83 -16.57 15.06
C PRO A 705 13.59 -16.26 15.91
N GLN A 706 12.42 -16.18 15.27
CA GLN A 706 11.15 -15.82 15.93
C GLN A 706 10.00 -16.78 15.64
N GLU A 707 10.31 -18.02 15.26
CA GLU A 707 9.27 -19.03 15.09
C GLU A 707 8.50 -19.22 16.42
N PRO A 708 7.20 -19.50 16.39
CA PRO A 708 6.37 -19.48 17.59
C PRO A 708 6.81 -20.43 18.72
N TYR A 709 7.53 -21.51 18.39
CA TYR A 709 8.05 -22.47 19.36
C TYR A 709 9.31 -22.00 20.11
N ARG A 710 9.90 -20.85 19.76
CA ARG A 710 11.19 -20.39 20.31
C ARG A 710 11.13 -20.06 21.81
N TRP A 711 9.97 -19.61 22.29
CA TRP A 711 9.71 -19.33 23.69
C TRP A 711 8.47 -20.10 24.15
N ASP A 712 8.52 -20.68 25.35
CA ASP A 712 7.39 -21.45 25.90
C ASP A 712 6.12 -20.60 26.01
N SER A 713 6.26 -19.32 26.37
CA SER A 713 5.12 -18.40 26.49
C SER A 713 4.50 -18.08 25.13
N VAL A 714 5.33 -17.83 24.11
CA VAL A 714 4.90 -17.56 22.73
C VAL A 714 4.25 -18.82 22.15
N ALA A 715 4.85 -19.99 22.35
CA ALA A 715 4.30 -21.27 21.89
C ALA A 715 2.91 -21.51 22.47
N ASN A 716 2.75 -21.27 23.78
CA ASN A 716 1.47 -21.43 24.45
C ASN A 716 0.41 -20.43 23.96
N ALA A 717 0.77 -19.15 23.85
CA ALA A 717 -0.14 -18.13 23.33
C ALA A 717 -0.54 -18.40 21.88
N SER A 718 0.42 -18.84 21.05
CA SER A 718 0.19 -19.16 19.65
C SER A 718 -0.74 -20.36 19.50
N ARG A 719 -0.60 -21.43 20.28
CA ARG A 719 -1.55 -22.55 20.27
C ARG A 719 -2.97 -22.09 20.58
N ILE A 720 -3.14 -21.22 21.59
CA ILE A 720 -4.46 -20.69 21.97
C ILE A 720 -5.04 -19.80 20.85
N ALA A 721 -4.24 -18.87 20.33
CA ALA A 721 -4.67 -17.92 19.30
C ALA A 721 -5.00 -18.62 17.98
N ILE A 722 -4.14 -19.56 17.55
CA ILE A 722 -4.37 -20.38 16.35
C ILE A 722 -5.60 -21.26 16.53
N ALA A 723 -5.80 -21.91 17.69
CA ALA A 723 -7.00 -22.69 17.93
C ALA A 723 -8.28 -21.84 17.85
N ALA A 724 -8.27 -20.64 18.43
CA ALA A 724 -9.38 -19.70 18.32
C ALA A 724 -9.64 -19.28 16.86
N ARG A 725 -8.60 -18.97 16.11
CA ARG A 725 -8.69 -18.67 14.67
C ARG A 725 -9.25 -19.85 13.88
N TYR A 726 -8.76 -21.05 14.13
CA TYR A 726 -9.15 -22.27 13.39
C TYR A 726 -10.62 -22.62 13.64
N ALA A 727 -11.13 -22.39 14.86
CA ALA A 727 -12.55 -22.49 15.17
C ALA A 727 -13.41 -21.45 14.42
N LEU A 728 -12.83 -20.30 14.04
CA LEU A 728 -13.48 -19.22 13.31
C LEU A 728 -13.32 -19.33 11.79
N LEU A 729 -12.62 -20.32 11.24
CA LEU A 729 -12.39 -20.41 9.79
C LEU A 729 -13.68 -20.43 8.96
N PRO A 730 -14.76 -21.12 9.33
CA PRO A 730 -16.03 -21.02 8.60
C PRO A 730 -16.60 -19.59 8.57
N TYR A 731 -16.41 -18.83 9.65
CA TYR A 731 -16.82 -17.43 9.72
C TYR A 731 -15.92 -16.55 8.85
N TRP A 732 -14.59 -16.65 8.96
CA TRP A 732 -13.64 -15.98 8.08
C TRP A 732 -13.95 -16.22 6.61
N TYR A 733 -14.21 -17.47 6.25
CA TYR A 733 -14.48 -17.84 4.88
C TYR A 733 -15.82 -17.30 4.37
N THR A 734 -16.83 -17.21 5.24
CA THR A 734 -18.08 -16.50 4.92
C THR A 734 -17.84 -15.01 4.73
N LEU A 735 -16.96 -14.38 5.52
CA LEU A 735 -16.60 -12.98 5.32
C LEU A 735 -15.91 -12.76 3.97
N PHE A 736 -15.00 -13.67 3.58
CA PHE A 736 -14.39 -13.63 2.24
C PHE A 736 -15.41 -13.87 1.13
N ALA A 737 -16.37 -14.77 1.31
CA ALA A 737 -17.48 -14.93 0.36
C ALA A 737 -18.29 -13.63 0.20
N ASN A 738 -18.56 -12.93 1.31
CA ASN A 738 -19.21 -11.61 1.27
C ASN A 738 -18.33 -10.54 0.59
N ALA A 739 -17.02 -10.60 0.79
CA ALA A 739 -16.08 -9.73 0.09
C ALA A 739 -16.13 -9.97 -1.42
N THR A 740 -16.05 -11.22 -1.86
CA THR A 740 -16.11 -11.60 -3.28
C THR A 740 -17.48 -11.33 -3.92
N LEU A 741 -18.58 -11.51 -3.19
CA LEU A 741 -19.92 -11.32 -3.74
C LEU A 741 -20.37 -9.85 -3.71
N TYR A 742 -19.99 -9.10 -2.69
CA TYR A 742 -20.57 -7.79 -2.40
C TYR A 742 -19.55 -6.67 -2.19
N GLY A 743 -18.24 -6.96 -2.18
CA GLY A 743 -17.20 -5.96 -1.88
C GLY A 743 -17.18 -5.53 -0.42
N LEU A 744 -17.67 -6.37 0.50
CA LEU A 744 -17.72 -6.05 1.92
C LEU A 744 -16.40 -6.40 2.62
N PRO A 745 -15.92 -5.54 3.54
CA PRO A 745 -14.68 -5.76 4.25
C PRO A 745 -14.79 -6.93 5.24
N THR A 746 -13.71 -7.69 5.38
CA THR A 746 -13.59 -8.82 6.33
C THR A 746 -13.20 -8.34 7.72
N VAL A 747 -12.31 -7.35 7.79
CA VAL A 747 -11.96 -6.62 9.01
C VAL A 747 -12.52 -5.20 8.89
N ARG A 748 -13.07 -4.63 9.95
CA ARG A 748 -13.84 -3.38 9.88
C ARG A 748 -13.45 -2.44 11.02
N PRO A 749 -13.33 -1.13 10.75
CA PRO A 749 -13.16 -0.15 11.82
C PRO A 749 -14.46 -0.06 12.62
N LEU A 750 -14.40 0.30 13.90
CA LEU A 750 -15.60 0.30 14.76
C LEU A 750 -16.70 1.22 14.20
N TRP A 751 -16.35 2.42 13.73
CA TRP A 751 -17.33 3.35 13.15
C TRP A 751 -18.06 2.78 11.91
N TYR A 752 -17.52 1.78 11.23
CA TYR A 752 -18.20 1.15 10.10
C TYR A 752 -19.45 0.38 10.55
N GLU A 753 -19.36 -0.34 11.67
CA GLU A 753 -20.49 -1.07 12.27
C GLU A 753 -21.38 -0.14 13.12
N PHE A 754 -20.79 0.92 13.68
CA PHE A 754 -21.46 1.87 14.55
C PHE A 754 -21.34 3.31 14.01
N PRO A 755 -21.87 3.61 12.79
CA PRO A 755 -21.65 4.89 12.12
C PRO A 755 -22.34 6.07 12.79
N GLN A 756 -23.22 5.83 13.76
CA GLN A 756 -23.90 6.89 14.52
C GLN A 756 -23.14 7.31 15.79
N GLU A 757 -21.96 6.74 16.05
CA GLU A 757 -21.11 7.03 17.21
C GLU A 757 -19.83 7.77 16.75
N PRO A 758 -19.87 9.10 16.58
CA PRO A 758 -18.77 9.88 16.01
C PRO A 758 -17.47 9.81 16.81
N GLU A 759 -17.53 9.50 18.11
CA GLU A 759 -16.37 9.24 18.95
C GLU A 759 -15.52 8.06 18.47
N LEU A 760 -16.08 7.16 17.65
CA LEU A 760 -15.39 6.00 17.08
C LEU A 760 -14.61 6.32 15.79
N SER A 761 -14.77 7.54 15.23
CA SER A 761 -14.23 7.85 13.91
C SER A 761 -12.71 7.78 13.83
N GLY A 762 -12.02 8.02 14.95
CA GLY A 762 -10.56 7.92 15.08
C GLY A 762 -10.05 6.67 15.79
N VAL A 763 -10.90 5.66 16.02
CA VAL A 763 -10.47 4.44 16.73
C VAL A 763 -9.81 3.46 15.76
N ASP A 764 -8.52 3.23 15.96
CA ASP A 764 -7.67 2.35 15.15
C ASP A 764 -6.74 1.44 15.99
N ARG A 765 -6.97 1.38 17.31
CA ARG A 765 -6.33 0.43 18.24
C ARG A 765 -7.17 -0.81 18.51
N GLN A 766 -8.37 -0.85 17.95
CA GLN A 766 -9.32 -1.95 18.01
C GLN A 766 -9.93 -2.11 16.62
N PHE A 767 -10.36 -3.32 16.30
CA PHE A 767 -11.03 -3.60 15.04
C PHE A 767 -12.08 -4.69 15.21
N MET A 768 -13.00 -4.75 14.25
CA MET A 768 -14.02 -5.78 14.17
C MET A 768 -13.59 -6.83 13.13
N VAL A 769 -13.78 -8.12 13.42
CA VAL A 769 -13.75 -9.20 12.44
C VAL A 769 -15.21 -9.47 12.02
N GLY A 770 -15.55 -9.06 10.81
CA GLY A 770 -16.93 -8.93 10.35
C GLY A 770 -17.77 -8.06 11.30
N PRO A 771 -19.09 -8.25 11.37
CA PRO A 771 -19.96 -7.45 12.23
C PRO A 771 -19.98 -7.90 13.70
N SER A 772 -19.46 -9.10 14.02
CA SER A 772 -19.81 -9.76 15.30
C SER A 772 -18.67 -9.93 16.30
N ILE A 773 -17.40 -9.76 15.89
CA ILE A 773 -16.25 -10.03 16.75
C ILE A 773 -15.44 -8.76 16.94
N LEU A 774 -15.37 -8.23 18.16
CA LEU A 774 -14.51 -7.11 18.52
C LEU A 774 -13.17 -7.63 19.06
N VAL A 775 -12.07 -7.16 18.48
CA VAL A 775 -10.70 -7.48 18.88
C VAL A 775 -10.07 -6.28 19.58
N THR A 776 -9.63 -6.48 20.84
CA THR A 776 -8.99 -5.44 21.66
C THR A 776 -7.59 -5.90 22.08
N PRO A 777 -6.56 -5.64 21.24
CA PRO A 777 -5.20 -6.09 21.48
C PRO A 777 -4.46 -5.27 22.54
N VAL A 778 -3.59 -5.94 23.29
CA VAL A 778 -2.60 -5.27 24.15
C VAL A 778 -1.47 -4.78 23.24
N LEU A 779 -1.31 -3.47 23.13
CA LEU A 779 -0.36 -2.81 22.22
C LEU A 779 0.79 -2.10 22.98
N THR A 780 1.02 -2.46 24.24
CA THR A 780 2.01 -1.81 25.09
C THR A 780 2.86 -2.84 25.85
N PRO A 781 4.18 -2.58 25.99
CA PRO A 781 5.09 -3.50 26.67
C PRO A 781 4.74 -3.65 28.14
N ASN A 782 4.91 -4.86 28.68
CA ASN A 782 4.71 -5.19 30.09
C ASN A 782 3.28 -4.95 30.62
N ALA A 783 2.31 -4.72 29.73
CA ALA A 783 0.93 -4.52 30.13
C ALA A 783 0.22 -5.88 30.30
N ASN A 784 -0.55 -5.99 31.38
CA ASN A 784 -1.47 -7.10 31.64
C ASN A 784 -2.95 -6.66 31.61
N GLN A 785 -3.18 -5.42 31.18
CA GLN A 785 -4.48 -4.77 31.05
C GLN A 785 -4.49 -3.92 29.79
N VAL A 786 -5.67 -3.80 29.18
CA VAL A 786 -5.91 -2.89 28.05
C VAL A 786 -7.23 -2.16 28.27
N GLU A 787 -7.25 -0.89 27.89
CA GLU A 787 -8.47 -0.09 27.80
C GLU A 787 -9.08 -0.26 26.41
N GLY A 788 -10.30 -0.80 26.35
CA GLY A 788 -11.07 -0.92 25.11
C GLY A 788 -12.34 -0.07 25.14
N ILE A 789 -12.68 0.49 23.99
CA ILE A 789 -13.99 1.10 23.73
C ILE A 789 -14.94 -0.01 23.31
N PHE A 790 -16.09 -0.06 23.98
CA PHE A 790 -17.19 -0.94 23.64
C PHE A 790 -18.31 -0.08 23.03
N PRO A 791 -18.61 -0.28 21.73
CA PRO A 791 -19.61 0.50 21.03
C PRO A 791 -21.04 0.09 21.43
N GLY A 792 -22.00 1.00 21.23
CA GLY A 792 -23.40 0.88 21.61
C GLY A 792 -23.80 1.86 22.73
N ARG A 793 -24.99 2.48 22.65
CA ARG A 793 -25.50 3.38 23.71
C ARG A 793 -26.38 2.62 24.75
N GLY A 794 -25.89 2.38 25.98
CA GLY A 794 -26.68 1.80 27.12
C GLY A 794 -25.85 1.38 28.37
N SER A 795 -26.31 1.66 29.62
CA SER A 795 -25.52 1.59 30.88
C SER A 795 -24.98 0.21 31.33
N VAL A 796 -23.72 0.10 31.84
CA VAL A 796 -23.18 -1.17 32.43
C VAL A 796 -22.12 -1.02 33.56
N THR A 797 -21.86 -2.10 34.31
CA THR A 797 -20.88 -2.29 35.41
C THR A 797 -19.91 -3.47 35.15
N CYS A 798 -18.62 -3.31 35.47
CA CYS A 798 -17.54 -4.28 35.19
C CYS A 798 -17.48 -5.48 36.16
N GLY A 799 -17.24 -6.70 35.63
CA GLY A 799 -16.96 -7.92 36.40
C GLY A 799 -16.21 -8.98 35.58
N SER A 800 -15.47 -9.87 36.26
CA SER A 800 -14.52 -10.89 35.76
C SER A 800 -15.07 -11.89 34.70
N PRO A 801 -14.23 -12.74 34.05
CA PRO A 801 -14.52 -13.32 32.74
C PRO A 801 -15.73 -14.26 32.78
N GLY A 802 -16.75 -13.95 31.99
CA GLY A 802 -17.99 -14.73 31.90
C GLY A 802 -19.10 -14.07 31.09
N SER A 803 -19.10 -12.75 31.00
CA SER A 803 -19.96 -11.97 30.08
C SER A 803 -19.56 -10.51 30.20
N VAL A 804 -19.16 -9.88 29.10
CA VAL A 804 -18.94 -8.42 29.07
C VAL A 804 -20.10 -7.80 28.33
N SER A 805 -20.95 -7.12 29.09
CA SER A 805 -21.80 -6.05 28.55
C SER A 805 -21.09 -4.77 28.98
N ALA A 806 -20.78 -3.87 28.06
CA ALA A 806 -20.01 -2.66 28.34
C ALA A 806 -20.42 -1.54 27.39
N THR A 807 -20.40 -0.31 27.89
CA THR A 807 -20.34 0.92 27.08
C THR A 807 -19.49 1.93 27.85
N GLY A 808 -18.40 2.37 27.23
CA GLY A 808 -17.43 3.31 27.84
C GLY A 808 -16.33 2.61 28.64
N GLY A 809 -15.11 2.67 28.08
CA GLY A 809 -13.83 2.33 28.71
C GLY A 809 -13.86 1.21 29.74
N CYS A 810 -13.67 -0.03 29.30
CA CYS A 810 -13.48 -1.15 30.23
C CYS A 810 -12.01 -1.58 30.24
N THR A 811 -11.42 -1.60 31.44
CA THR A 811 -10.16 -2.27 31.72
C THR A 811 -10.44 -3.75 31.94
N SER A 812 -9.86 -4.60 31.10
CA SER A 812 -9.89 -6.05 31.33
C SER A 812 -8.54 -6.53 31.82
N ASN A 813 -8.54 -7.42 32.82
CA ASN A 813 -7.34 -8.03 33.37
C ASN A 813 -7.08 -9.34 32.65
N ALA A 814 -6.01 -9.41 31.84
CA ALA A 814 -5.54 -10.65 31.26
C ALA A 814 -4.02 -10.62 31.14
N MET A 815 -3.33 -11.29 32.07
CA MET A 815 -1.97 -11.74 31.80
C MET A 815 -2.04 -12.79 30.69
N GLY A 816 -1.44 -12.49 29.55
CA GLY A 816 -1.25 -13.45 28.45
C GLY A 816 -2.47 -13.81 27.61
N ALA A 817 -3.55 -13.02 27.60
CA ALA A 817 -4.67 -13.25 26.68
C ALA A 817 -5.12 -11.96 25.95
N LEU A 818 -5.39 -12.11 24.65
CA LEU A 818 -6.11 -11.15 23.81
C LEU A 818 -7.59 -11.14 24.21
N VAL A 819 -8.18 -9.94 24.27
CA VAL A 819 -9.57 -9.75 24.67
C VAL A 819 -10.43 -9.72 23.42
N VAL A 820 -11.21 -10.78 23.24
CA VAL A 820 -12.12 -10.95 22.10
C VAL A 820 -13.55 -11.02 22.61
N HIS A 821 -14.42 -10.19 22.05
CA HIS A 821 -15.84 -10.16 22.39
C HIS A 821 -16.68 -10.56 21.19
N ALA A 822 -17.68 -11.41 21.40
CA ALA A 822 -18.64 -11.80 20.38
C ALA A 822 -20.07 -11.37 20.77
N SER A 823 -20.80 -10.73 19.87
CA SER A 823 -22.22 -10.44 20.04
C SER A 823 -23.07 -11.53 19.37
N GLY A 824 -23.91 -12.23 20.16
CA GLY A 824 -24.72 -13.37 19.68
C GLY A 824 -23.87 -14.59 19.31
N ALA A 825 -23.68 -15.52 20.24
CA ALA A 825 -22.76 -16.64 20.02
C ALA A 825 -23.29 -17.65 18.98
N ILE A 826 -22.41 -18.05 18.05
CA ILE A 826 -22.30 -19.42 17.56
C ILE A 826 -21.11 -20.02 18.32
N GLY A 827 -21.37 -20.96 19.22
CA GLY A 827 -20.31 -21.58 20.03
C GLY A 827 -19.38 -22.49 19.21
N PRO A 828 -18.12 -22.70 19.66
CA PRO A 828 -17.16 -23.58 18.99
C PRO A 828 -17.71 -25.01 18.91
N GLY A 829 -17.52 -25.66 17.77
CA GLY A 829 -17.65 -27.10 17.63
C GLY A 829 -16.31 -27.75 17.96
N ASP A 830 -16.33 -28.77 18.83
CA ASP A 830 -15.17 -29.60 19.10
C ASP A 830 -14.83 -30.42 17.84
N GLY A 831 -13.83 -29.97 17.09
CA GLY A 831 -13.19 -30.72 16.02
C GLY A 831 -11.70 -30.77 16.27
N ASP A 832 -11.24 -31.77 17.03
CA ASP A 832 -9.82 -32.11 17.14
C ASP A 832 -9.37 -32.67 15.77
N GLY A 833 -8.73 -31.83 14.98
CA GLY A 833 -8.03 -32.19 13.74
C GLY A 833 -6.52 -32.07 13.91
N ASP A 834 -5.76 -32.90 13.20
CA ASP A 834 -4.28 -33.01 13.16
C ASP A 834 -3.52 -31.76 12.64
N GLY A 835 -3.89 -30.55 13.06
CA GLY A 835 -3.04 -29.36 12.92
C GLY A 835 -3.04 -28.65 11.55
N THR A 836 -3.95 -29.02 10.64
CA THR A 836 -4.17 -28.33 9.35
C THR A 836 -5.64 -27.96 9.13
N VAL A 837 -5.90 -27.03 8.23
CA VAL A 837 -7.24 -26.59 7.86
C VAL A 837 -8.06 -27.75 7.26
N ALA A 838 -7.41 -28.67 6.54
CA ALA A 838 -8.06 -29.89 6.03
C ALA A 838 -8.62 -30.76 7.17
N SER A 839 -7.88 -30.87 8.27
CA SER A 839 -8.26 -31.65 9.45
C SER A 839 -9.30 -30.95 10.34
N SER A 840 -9.39 -29.61 10.29
CA SER A 840 -10.35 -28.82 11.08
C SER A 840 -11.72 -28.64 10.42
N ARG A 841 -11.91 -29.15 9.18
CA ARG A 841 -13.23 -29.20 8.55
C ARG A 841 -14.17 -30.04 9.42
N PRO A 842 -15.29 -29.49 9.92
CA PRO A 842 -16.11 -30.19 10.90
C PRO A 842 -16.75 -31.45 10.31
N THR A 843 -16.52 -32.60 10.94
CA THR A 843 -17.25 -33.86 10.67
C THR A 843 -18.64 -33.87 11.33
N ALA A 844 -18.91 -32.95 12.26
CA ALA A 844 -20.23 -32.65 12.83
C ALA A 844 -20.32 -31.15 13.24
N LEU A 845 -21.38 -30.46 12.81
CA LEU A 845 -21.67 -29.07 13.18
C LEU A 845 -22.54 -29.02 14.45
N SER A 846 -22.03 -28.38 15.51
CA SER A 846 -22.79 -28.02 16.70
C SER A 846 -23.20 -26.55 16.62
N SER A 847 -24.50 -26.27 16.51
CA SER A 847 -25.04 -24.92 16.69
C SER A 847 -25.31 -24.65 18.17
N ARG A 848 -24.62 -23.67 18.75
CA ARG A 848 -25.00 -23.08 20.05
C ARG A 848 -25.37 -21.62 19.81
N MET A 849 -26.66 -21.33 19.76
CA MET A 849 -27.21 -19.97 19.79
C MET A 849 -27.50 -19.55 21.23
N SER A 850 -26.97 -18.41 21.69
CA SER A 850 -27.39 -17.79 22.94
C SER A 850 -28.00 -16.41 22.69
N SER A 851 -29.25 -16.23 23.10
CA SER A 851 -29.95 -14.94 23.00
C SER A 851 -29.45 -13.95 24.05
N LEU A 852 -29.02 -12.76 23.61
CA LEU A 852 -28.91 -11.57 24.47
C LEU A 852 -29.91 -10.53 23.95
N ALA A 853 -31.15 -10.60 24.42
CA ALA A 853 -32.14 -9.56 24.18
C ALA A 853 -32.26 -8.69 25.45
N PRO A 854 -32.07 -7.35 25.37
CA PRO A 854 -32.46 -6.45 26.44
C PRO A 854 -33.99 -6.42 26.54
N SER A 855 -34.52 -6.64 27.73
CA SER A 855 -35.96 -6.59 28.01
C SER A 855 -36.49 -5.15 28.05
N SER A 856 -36.51 -4.42 26.92
CA SER A 856 -37.36 -3.21 26.74
C SER A 856 -37.34 -2.57 25.34
N LEU A 857 -37.15 -3.30 24.23
CA LEU A 857 -37.37 -2.76 22.89
C LEU A 857 -38.34 -3.64 22.09
N SER A 858 -39.55 -3.12 21.88
CA SER A 858 -40.58 -3.72 21.05
C SER A 858 -40.31 -3.42 19.56
N SER A 859 -39.45 -4.22 18.94
CA SER A 859 -39.51 -4.52 17.51
C SER A 859 -38.54 -5.66 17.22
N SER A 860 -39.05 -6.73 16.61
CA SER A 860 -38.34 -7.93 16.20
C SER A 860 -37.12 -7.64 15.31
N SER A 861 -35.90 -7.75 15.84
CA SER A 861 -34.70 -8.03 15.06
C SER A 861 -34.46 -9.55 15.09
N GLU A 862 -34.81 -10.24 14.02
CA GLU A 862 -34.43 -11.64 13.85
C GLU A 862 -32.91 -11.72 13.64
N LEU A 863 -32.23 -12.52 14.46
CA LEU A 863 -30.84 -12.91 14.23
C LEU A 863 -30.78 -13.74 12.93
N SER A 864 -30.29 -13.14 11.85
CA SER A 864 -29.96 -13.87 10.62
C SER A 864 -28.45 -14.09 10.57
N SER A 865 -28.02 -15.35 10.62
CA SER A 865 -26.64 -15.74 10.36
C SER A 865 -26.63 -16.62 9.12
N ILE A 866 -25.95 -16.18 8.07
CA ILE A 866 -25.66 -16.99 6.89
C ILE A 866 -24.26 -17.59 7.10
N MET A 867 -24.12 -18.90 6.98
CA MET A 867 -22.82 -19.56 6.84
C MET A 867 -22.72 -20.07 5.41
N SER A 868 -21.62 -19.75 4.73
CA SER A 868 -21.34 -20.21 3.38
C SER A 868 -20.34 -21.37 3.43
N PHE A 869 -20.66 -22.48 2.77
CA PHE A 869 -19.77 -23.63 2.60
C PHE A 869 -19.59 -23.91 1.10
N CYS A 870 -18.34 -24.09 0.67
CA CYS A 870 -17.98 -24.68 -0.62
C CYS A 870 -16.81 -25.65 -0.45
N ASP A 871 -16.38 -26.33 -1.51
CA ASP A 871 -15.28 -27.32 -1.48
C ASP A 871 -13.95 -26.76 -0.95
N GLY A 872 -13.80 -25.43 -0.94
CA GLY A 872 -12.69 -24.73 -0.34
C GLY A 872 -11.57 -24.38 -1.32
N SER A 873 -11.56 -24.97 -2.52
CA SER A 873 -10.39 -24.96 -3.41
C SER A 873 -10.73 -24.77 -4.89
N THR A 874 -11.96 -25.05 -5.33
CA THR A 874 -12.28 -25.07 -6.75
C THR A 874 -12.68 -23.69 -7.29
N THR A 875 -12.22 -23.32 -8.48
CA THR A 875 -12.64 -22.07 -9.14
C THR A 875 -14.14 -22.06 -9.40
N MET A 876 -14.78 -20.90 -9.24
CA MET A 876 -16.21 -20.75 -9.58
C MET A 876 -16.37 -20.72 -11.10
N SER A 877 -17.25 -21.56 -11.66
CA SER A 877 -17.60 -21.47 -13.08
C SER A 877 -18.47 -20.24 -13.32
N SER A 878 -18.47 -19.69 -14.54
CA SER A 878 -19.33 -18.55 -14.91
C SER A 878 -20.84 -18.83 -14.80
N SER A 879 -21.23 -20.09 -14.54
CA SER A 879 -22.61 -20.50 -14.26
C SER A 879 -22.97 -20.59 -12.77
N ASP A 880 -22.01 -20.42 -11.86
CA ASP A 880 -22.21 -20.54 -10.41
C ASP A 880 -22.28 -19.18 -9.66
N SER A 881 -22.26 -18.06 -10.40
CA SER A 881 -22.29 -16.68 -9.86
C SER A 881 -23.66 -16.19 -9.42
#